data_AF-A0A350NWP0-F1
#
_entry.id   AF-A0A350NWP0-F1
#
_cell.length_a   1.000
_cell.length_b   1.000
_cell.length_c   1.000
_cell.angle_alpha   90.00
_cell.angle_beta   90.00
_cell.angle_gamma   90.00
#
_symmetry.space_group_name_H-M   'P 1'
#
loop_
_entity.id
_entity.type
_entity.pdbx_description
1 polymer ?
#
loop_
_entity_poly.entity_id
_entity_poly.type
_entity_poly.pdbx_seq_one_letter_code
_entity_poly.pdbx_strand_id
1 'polypeptide(L)'
;MFLLLFGVVSLVAHAQVPDYVPTEGLVAWYPFNGNANDESGNEQNGEIFGAQLTFDRFASSESAYSFNHTRIEIENSATNDQFKTISFWFMSSSPDGNQVAFKQNIYVDHVYARVNCAIQWNGTHFAGKEVCGAGWQYDNVSSELNDGIWHHYVGILDSAQKRLYIDGNLLDESDFNPENMCSGGDLIIGQEWDGVPYAFIGDLDDFGFWNRALTEEEILALYNAELSAPGCTDPTACNFNAEANEDDGSCEFCSCLSQPTVAAGYGTNYVKNTLGQVYGWGGNNLGQTDIPDTLVGVRQIEGGEEFCILLHADSSVQVIGSNGPYGASVPAGMKGIDISAGRHHMVVVEANGALTNIGPNYAGLPNEPVVSNAVDGAAGWYHNAGVLDNGEVIGWGNAWVEPETPITNAVEIEAGNGHNIVLTSENTIIEWGSSIGSTSVWDTLTNVVDIAAGWNRSLALMNDGTLLAWNPENGSIIIDRDDYAGVIDADIEHNAIIILLESGEILTALDVPAEVETITSGWSNCDLCLADADGDGICNEDEGPCNENPDPCLCDDIVVYGCVDPEACNYASEANCGDESCIYPPLGLSNCYDGETFCGEGTIWDASLQTCVAFDDCPADLNGNGLVEVSDLLLVLADFGTECPPEVAEWTCGDPVSYHGYDYATAQIGEQCWFAENLRTTQFRNGIPITHLQNVENWVDSDIPGWCYYEDAQAQELETFGLIYNFFVVGDNICPSDWHIPNFAEWFEEGGLRSWIAENYPEIDINSGGALKTIGTSEWLAPNEGATNQFDFSGRPSGGRNLSGEFLDVGTEANYHINNTFGGGEAHHVYLKHQSTVFDRASPWQGDSPETWHWGASIRCLKD
;
A
#
# COMPACT_ATOMS: atom_id res chain seq x y z
N MET A 1 -51.64 22.12 25.26
CA MET A 1 -51.83 20.69 25.60
C MET A 1 -51.58 19.91 24.34
N PHE A 2 -50.33 19.48 24.14
CA PHE A 2 -49.88 18.20 23.58
C PHE A 2 -48.35 18.29 23.54
N LEU A 3 -47.69 17.50 24.40
CA LEU A 3 -46.25 17.23 24.35
C LEU A 3 -45.98 16.34 23.13
N LEU A 4 -44.85 16.54 22.45
CA LEU A 4 -44.25 15.52 21.59
C LEU A 4 -42.72 15.55 21.77
N LEU A 5 -42.20 14.37 22.10
CA LEU A 5 -40.79 14.04 22.36
C LEU A 5 -39.92 14.30 21.12
N PHE A 6 -38.72 14.82 21.33
CA PHE A 6 -37.61 14.67 20.39
C PHE A 6 -36.93 13.32 20.67
N GLY A 7 -37.03 12.39 19.72
CA GLY A 7 -36.18 11.19 19.68
C GLY A 7 -34.90 11.53 18.92
N VAL A 8 -33.75 11.27 19.54
CA VAL A 8 -32.44 11.31 18.91
C VAL A 8 -32.28 10.02 18.12
N VAL A 9 -32.10 10.10 16.80
CA VAL A 9 -31.67 8.95 15.99
C VAL A 9 -30.17 9.09 15.80
N SER A 10 -29.43 8.24 16.50
CA SER A 10 -27.99 8.04 16.32
C SER A 10 -27.80 7.30 14.99
N LEU A 11 -27.02 7.84 14.05
CA LEU A 11 -26.49 7.03 12.96
C LEU A 11 -25.44 6.09 13.56
N VAL A 12 -25.72 4.79 13.55
CA VAL A 12 -24.78 3.73 13.91
C VAL A 12 -24.29 3.14 12.59
N ALA A 13 -23.00 3.31 12.29
CA ALA A 13 -22.32 2.50 11.30
C ALA A 13 -22.50 1.03 11.74
N HIS A 14 -23.17 0.22 10.94
CA HIS A 14 -23.26 -1.21 11.25
C HIS A 14 -21.90 -1.81 10.92
N ALA A 15 -21.13 -2.12 11.96
CA ALA A 15 -19.96 -2.97 11.82
C ALA A 15 -20.39 -4.28 11.15
N GLN A 16 -19.65 -4.70 10.12
CA GLN A 16 -19.91 -5.97 9.45
C GLN A 16 -19.26 -7.09 10.26
N VAL A 17 -20.02 -8.17 10.48
CA VAL A 17 -19.51 -9.39 11.10
C VAL A 17 -18.39 -9.96 10.20
N PRO A 18 -17.19 -10.27 10.74
CA PRO A 18 -16.09 -10.81 9.93
C PRO A 18 -16.44 -12.11 9.21
N ASP A 19 -15.87 -12.34 8.03
CA ASP A 19 -16.22 -13.48 7.15
C ASP A 19 -15.94 -14.87 7.76
N TYR A 20 -14.98 -14.97 8.68
CA TYR A 20 -14.69 -16.20 9.40
C TYR A 20 -15.73 -16.54 10.49
N VAL A 21 -16.62 -15.60 10.83
CA VAL A 21 -17.69 -15.78 11.81
C VAL A 21 -18.93 -16.34 11.10
N PRO A 22 -19.37 -17.57 11.40
CA PRO A 22 -20.53 -18.16 10.72
C PRO A 22 -21.80 -17.34 10.99
N THR A 23 -22.40 -16.74 9.96
CA THR A 23 -23.60 -15.91 10.14
C THR A 23 -24.89 -16.72 10.24
N GLU A 24 -24.93 -17.93 9.68
CA GLU A 24 -26.10 -18.81 9.81
C GLU A 24 -26.32 -19.18 11.28
N GLY A 25 -27.50 -18.85 11.82
CA GLY A 25 -27.85 -19.17 13.20
C GLY A 25 -27.14 -18.33 14.26
N LEU A 26 -26.38 -17.29 13.87
CA LEU A 26 -25.74 -16.35 14.78
C LEU A 26 -26.80 -15.59 15.59
N VAL A 27 -26.62 -15.58 16.90
CA VAL A 27 -27.52 -14.96 17.88
C VAL A 27 -26.97 -13.61 18.35
N ALA A 28 -25.67 -13.54 18.64
CA ALA A 28 -24.96 -12.31 18.97
C ALA A 28 -23.46 -12.48 18.73
N TRP A 29 -22.78 -11.38 18.37
CA TRP A 29 -21.34 -11.31 18.17
C TRP A 29 -20.77 -10.05 18.82
N TYR A 30 -19.77 -10.20 19.67
CA TYR A 30 -19.11 -9.11 20.39
C TYR A 30 -17.60 -9.22 20.15
N PRO A 31 -17.05 -8.47 19.19
CA PRO A 31 -15.60 -8.43 18.97
C PRO A 31 -14.86 -7.63 20.05
N PHE A 32 -15.58 -6.91 20.92
CA PHE A 32 -15.00 -6.10 22.00
C PHE A 32 -14.03 -4.98 21.55
N ASN A 33 -14.18 -4.52 20.31
CA ASN A 33 -13.50 -3.34 19.74
C ASN A 33 -14.06 -2.03 20.30
N GLY A 34 -13.63 -1.67 21.50
CA GLY A 34 -13.91 -0.41 22.19
C GLY A 34 -15.26 -0.36 22.94
N ASN A 35 -16.14 -1.34 22.73
CA ASN A 35 -17.47 -1.38 23.36
C ASN A 35 -18.00 -2.82 23.50
N ALA A 36 -19.14 -2.99 24.17
CA ALA A 36 -19.84 -4.28 24.34
C ALA A 36 -21.11 -4.38 23.48
N ASN A 37 -21.15 -3.73 22.31
CA ASN A 37 -22.29 -3.79 21.40
C ASN A 37 -22.31 -5.10 20.61
N ASP A 38 -23.51 -5.54 20.24
CA ASP A 38 -23.73 -6.71 19.39
C ASP A 38 -23.64 -6.31 17.92
N GLU A 39 -22.65 -6.87 17.22
CA GLU A 39 -22.41 -6.61 15.80
C GLU A 39 -23.10 -7.63 14.88
N SER A 40 -23.78 -8.65 15.43
CA SER A 40 -24.54 -9.61 14.62
C SER A 40 -25.77 -9.01 13.91
N GLY A 41 -26.14 -7.78 14.26
CA GLY A 41 -27.38 -7.13 13.81
C GLY A 41 -28.63 -7.54 14.57
N ASN A 42 -28.50 -8.30 15.67
CA ASN A 42 -29.64 -8.73 16.51
C ASN A 42 -29.92 -7.81 17.71
N GLU A 43 -29.20 -6.67 17.81
CA GLU A 43 -29.37 -5.63 18.83
C GLU A 43 -29.24 -6.13 20.29
N GLN A 44 -28.45 -7.18 20.54
CA GLN A 44 -28.23 -7.72 21.88
C GLN A 44 -27.10 -7.03 22.64
N ASN A 45 -27.06 -5.69 22.66
CA ASN A 45 -25.97 -4.95 23.28
C ASN A 45 -25.79 -5.25 24.78
N GLY A 46 -24.54 -5.35 25.23
CA GLY A 46 -24.17 -5.56 26.63
C GLY A 46 -23.95 -4.27 27.41
N GLU A 47 -24.38 -4.23 28.67
CA GLU A 47 -24.10 -3.16 29.62
C GLU A 47 -22.86 -3.50 30.48
N ILE A 48 -21.90 -2.59 30.54
CA ILE A 48 -20.61 -2.81 31.20
C ILE A 48 -20.68 -2.41 32.69
N PHE A 49 -20.44 -3.39 33.57
CA PHE A 49 -20.31 -3.20 35.02
C PHE A 49 -18.86 -3.41 35.46
N GLY A 50 -18.03 -2.40 35.18
CA GLY A 50 -16.66 -2.28 35.68
C GLY A 50 -15.59 -3.02 34.87
N ALA A 51 -15.94 -3.86 33.89
CA ALA A 51 -14.94 -4.45 32.97
C ALA A 51 -14.20 -3.31 32.24
N GLN A 52 -12.90 -3.47 32.04
CA GLN A 52 -12.04 -2.42 31.47
C GLN A 52 -11.50 -2.88 30.12
N LEU A 53 -11.41 -1.97 29.17
CA LEU A 53 -10.77 -2.23 27.88
C LEU A 53 -9.30 -2.58 28.08
N THR A 54 -8.80 -3.55 27.31
CA THR A 54 -7.42 -4.06 27.35
C THR A 54 -6.95 -4.42 25.94
N PHE A 55 -5.75 -4.97 25.83
CA PHE A 55 -5.19 -5.49 24.59
C PHE A 55 -5.81 -6.84 24.23
N ASP A 56 -6.13 -7.04 22.96
CA ASP A 56 -6.63 -8.32 22.43
C ASP A 56 -5.51 -9.36 22.22
N ARG A 57 -5.85 -10.48 21.55
CA ARG A 57 -4.88 -11.52 21.19
C ARG A 57 -3.85 -11.11 20.14
N PHE A 58 -4.05 -10.00 19.46
CA PHE A 58 -3.15 -9.42 18.47
C PHE A 58 -2.38 -8.19 18.99
N ALA A 59 -2.50 -7.89 20.29
CA ALA A 59 -1.95 -6.70 20.92
C ALA A 59 -2.52 -5.36 20.42
N SER A 60 -3.73 -5.37 19.84
CA SER A 60 -4.51 -4.18 19.53
C SER A 60 -5.11 -3.60 20.82
N SER A 61 -4.86 -2.32 21.09
CA SER A 61 -5.40 -1.65 22.27
C SER A 61 -6.92 -1.50 22.20
N GLU A 62 -7.58 -1.51 23.36
CA GLU A 62 -9.02 -1.30 23.48
C GLU A 62 -9.87 -2.29 22.66
N SER A 63 -9.34 -3.48 22.37
CA SER A 63 -9.97 -4.48 21.50
C SER A 63 -10.35 -5.77 22.24
N ALA A 64 -10.28 -5.76 23.58
CA ALA A 64 -10.74 -6.84 24.44
C ALA A 64 -11.19 -6.27 25.80
N TYR A 65 -11.84 -7.09 26.65
CA TYR A 65 -12.20 -6.71 28.01
C TYR A 65 -11.47 -7.52 29.08
N SER A 66 -10.92 -6.80 30.06
CA SER A 66 -10.36 -7.36 31.28
C SER A 66 -11.39 -7.43 32.39
N PHE A 67 -11.47 -8.60 33.02
CA PHE A 67 -12.40 -8.93 34.09
C PHE A 67 -11.66 -9.21 35.39
N ASN A 68 -12.09 -8.56 36.46
CA ASN A 68 -11.63 -8.84 37.82
C ASN A 68 -12.73 -8.49 38.82
N HIS A 69 -13.61 -9.46 39.11
CA HIS A 69 -14.82 -9.24 39.89
C HIS A 69 -15.73 -8.15 39.27
N THR A 70 -15.79 -8.13 37.95
CA THR A 70 -16.57 -7.22 37.10
C THR A 70 -17.37 -8.04 36.08
N ARG A 71 -18.33 -7.42 35.39
CA ARG A 71 -19.19 -8.13 34.42
C ARG A 71 -19.69 -7.27 33.27
N ILE A 72 -20.19 -7.94 32.24
CA ILE A 72 -21.05 -7.38 31.20
C ILE A 72 -22.41 -8.11 31.30
N GLU A 73 -23.51 -7.36 31.30
CA GLU A 73 -24.88 -7.91 31.35
C GLU A 73 -25.60 -7.68 30.02
N ILE A 74 -26.21 -8.74 29.47
CA ILE A 74 -27.00 -8.73 28.24
C ILE A 74 -28.44 -9.11 28.60
N GLU A 75 -29.40 -8.24 28.29
CA GLU A 75 -30.80 -8.43 28.66
C GLU A 75 -31.39 -9.71 28.05
N ASN A 76 -32.21 -10.42 28.82
CA ASN A 76 -32.84 -11.65 28.36
C ASN A 76 -33.76 -11.44 27.15
N SER A 77 -33.59 -12.27 26.12
CA SER A 77 -34.41 -12.28 24.91
C SER A 77 -34.84 -13.71 24.54
N ALA A 78 -35.92 -13.84 23.75
CA ALA A 78 -36.33 -15.14 23.23
C ALA A 78 -35.27 -15.76 22.30
N THR A 79 -34.42 -14.93 21.70
CA THR A 79 -33.34 -15.32 20.78
C THR A 79 -32.15 -15.88 21.55
N ASN A 80 -31.73 -15.23 22.65
CA ASN A 80 -30.67 -15.76 23.52
C ASN A 80 -31.12 -16.91 24.42
N ASP A 81 -32.42 -17.25 24.49
CA ASP A 81 -32.94 -18.46 25.13
C ASP A 81 -32.65 -19.75 24.32
N GLN A 82 -32.24 -19.64 23.05
CA GLN A 82 -32.13 -20.78 22.12
C GLN A 82 -30.71 -21.12 21.69
N PHE A 83 -29.67 -20.60 22.37
CA PHE A 83 -28.30 -20.89 21.98
C PHE A 83 -27.96 -22.38 22.13
N LYS A 84 -27.16 -22.88 21.19
CA LYS A 84 -26.57 -24.22 21.16
C LYS A 84 -25.05 -24.17 21.13
N THR A 85 -24.44 -23.13 20.57
CA THR A 85 -22.99 -22.95 20.58
C THR A 85 -22.62 -21.62 21.20
N ILE A 86 -21.53 -21.63 21.96
CA ILE A 86 -20.84 -20.45 22.50
C ILE A 86 -19.37 -20.55 22.12
N SER A 87 -18.79 -19.42 21.69
CA SER A 87 -17.36 -19.31 21.40
C SER A 87 -16.80 -18.01 21.95
N PHE A 88 -15.55 -18.03 22.42
CA PHE A 88 -14.81 -16.83 22.80
C PHE A 88 -13.32 -17.13 22.93
N TRP A 89 -12.49 -16.10 22.81
CA TRP A 89 -11.10 -16.13 23.20
C TRP A 89 -10.94 -15.69 24.65
N PHE A 90 -10.02 -16.31 25.38
CA PHE A 90 -9.73 -15.93 26.75
C PHE A 90 -8.24 -16.06 27.09
N MET A 91 -7.78 -15.22 28.02
CA MET A 91 -6.45 -15.31 28.62
C MET A 91 -6.57 -15.15 30.14
N SER A 92 -5.93 -16.03 30.92
CA SER A 92 -5.86 -15.87 32.36
C SER A 92 -4.55 -16.44 32.91
N SER A 93 -4.00 -15.77 33.93
CA SER A 93 -2.91 -16.30 34.75
C SER A 93 -3.36 -16.58 36.19
N SER A 94 -4.65 -16.36 36.48
CA SER A 94 -5.17 -16.38 37.85
C SER A 94 -5.44 -17.81 38.32
N PRO A 95 -5.04 -18.17 39.54
CA PRO A 95 -5.44 -19.43 40.16
C PRO A 95 -6.84 -19.39 40.77
N ASP A 96 -7.40 -18.19 40.89
CA ASP A 96 -8.71 -17.91 41.44
C ASP A 96 -9.64 -17.44 40.30
N GLY A 97 -10.92 -17.81 40.35
CA GLY A 97 -11.91 -17.39 39.37
C GLY A 97 -12.03 -18.31 38.16
N ASN A 98 -13.22 -18.85 37.90
CA ASN A 98 -13.36 -19.99 36.98
C ASN A 98 -14.67 -20.02 36.19
N GLN A 99 -15.41 -18.92 36.08
CA GLN A 99 -16.71 -18.92 35.39
C GLN A 99 -16.83 -17.70 34.49
N VAL A 100 -16.80 -17.94 33.17
CA VAL A 100 -16.76 -16.89 32.14
C VAL A 100 -18.17 -16.42 31.76
N ALA A 101 -19.13 -17.32 31.62
CA ALA A 101 -20.45 -16.97 31.09
C ALA A 101 -21.60 -17.65 31.84
N PHE A 102 -22.70 -16.92 32.06
CA PHE A 102 -23.87 -17.37 32.80
C PHE A 102 -25.18 -16.90 32.16
N LYS A 103 -26.19 -17.76 32.17
CA LYS A 103 -27.58 -17.36 31.99
C LYS A 103 -28.39 -17.72 33.23
N GLN A 104 -28.97 -16.74 33.92
CA GLN A 104 -29.54 -16.91 35.27
C GLN A 104 -31.02 -16.55 35.38
N ASN A 105 -31.88 -17.53 35.67
CA ASN A 105 -33.31 -17.30 35.84
C ASN A 105 -33.66 -16.98 37.32
N ILE A 106 -34.16 -15.76 37.60
CA ILE A 106 -34.62 -15.35 38.93
C ILE A 106 -36.13 -15.55 39.02
N TYR A 107 -36.58 -16.58 39.76
CA TYR A 107 -37.99 -16.77 40.07
C TYR A 107 -38.21 -16.74 41.59
N VAL A 108 -38.81 -15.66 42.09
CA VAL A 108 -39.27 -15.48 43.49
C VAL A 108 -38.15 -15.63 44.54
N ASP A 109 -37.22 -14.67 44.55
CA ASP A 109 -36.18 -14.46 45.58
C ASP A 109 -35.20 -15.63 45.83
N HIS A 110 -35.17 -16.64 44.95
CA HIS A 110 -34.20 -17.74 44.97
C HIS A 110 -33.79 -18.17 43.55
N VAL A 111 -32.49 -18.42 43.34
CA VAL A 111 -31.91 -18.88 42.07
C VAL A 111 -32.18 -20.38 41.89
N TYR A 112 -33.04 -20.78 40.95
CA TYR A 112 -33.40 -22.19 40.76
C TYR A 112 -32.78 -22.86 39.50
N ALA A 113 -32.44 -22.12 38.44
CA ALA A 113 -31.85 -22.68 37.20
C ALA A 113 -30.76 -21.79 36.57
N ARG A 114 -29.71 -22.39 35.99
CA ARG A 114 -28.53 -21.71 35.43
C ARG A 114 -27.98 -22.49 34.24
N VAL A 115 -27.58 -21.84 33.16
CA VAL A 115 -26.63 -22.44 32.20
C VAL A 115 -25.30 -21.71 32.38
N ASN A 116 -24.19 -22.44 32.46
CA ASN A 116 -22.88 -21.85 32.75
C ASN A 116 -21.78 -22.52 31.90
N CYS A 117 -20.75 -21.74 31.58
CA CYS A 117 -19.46 -22.23 31.12
C CYS A 117 -18.42 -21.96 32.21
N ALA A 118 -17.77 -23.01 32.74
CA ALA A 118 -16.79 -22.91 33.82
C ALA A 118 -15.38 -23.34 33.37
N ILE A 119 -14.44 -22.41 33.36
CA ILE A 119 -13.03 -22.71 33.10
C ILE A 119 -12.33 -22.93 34.45
N GLN A 120 -12.25 -24.17 34.96
CA GLN A 120 -11.69 -24.46 36.29
C GLN A 120 -10.18 -24.69 36.33
N TRP A 121 -9.60 -24.39 37.49
CA TRP A 121 -8.16 -24.48 37.79
C TRP A 121 -7.59 -25.91 37.95
N ASN A 122 -8.42 -26.96 37.91
CA ASN A 122 -8.00 -28.37 38.00
C ASN A 122 -8.42 -29.19 36.76
N GLY A 123 -8.67 -28.51 35.65
CA GLY A 123 -9.17 -29.07 34.40
C GLY A 123 -10.28 -28.22 33.79
N THR A 124 -10.33 -28.15 32.46
CA THR A 124 -11.44 -27.52 31.74
C THR A 124 -12.72 -28.33 31.93
N HIS A 125 -13.82 -27.65 32.25
CA HIS A 125 -15.13 -28.29 32.42
C HIS A 125 -16.22 -27.46 31.75
N PHE A 126 -16.74 -27.87 30.59
CA PHE A 126 -18.06 -27.40 30.18
C PHE A 126 -19.08 -27.93 31.20
N ALA A 127 -19.71 -27.03 31.96
CA ALA A 127 -20.59 -27.35 33.06
C ALA A 127 -21.98 -26.74 32.86
N GLY A 128 -22.81 -27.37 32.04
CA GLY A 128 -24.24 -27.04 31.95
C GLY A 128 -25.01 -27.59 33.16
N LYS A 129 -25.81 -26.76 33.83
CA LYS A 129 -26.87 -27.23 34.73
C LYS A 129 -28.20 -27.16 33.97
N GLU A 130 -28.83 -28.29 33.74
CA GLU A 130 -30.18 -28.30 33.20
C GLU A 130 -31.17 -28.71 34.28
N VAL A 131 -32.39 -28.17 34.20
CA VAL A 131 -33.52 -28.39 35.10
C VAL A 131 -33.50 -27.57 36.40
N CYS A 132 -34.66 -26.99 36.70
CA CYS A 132 -35.12 -26.44 37.98
C CYS A 132 -35.06 -27.47 39.14
N GLY A 133 -33.87 -28.00 39.45
CA GLY A 133 -33.65 -28.98 40.52
C GLY A 133 -32.64 -30.11 40.26
N ALA A 134 -31.96 -30.21 39.11
CA ALA A 134 -30.95 -31.27 38.89
C ALA A 134 -29.52 -30.86 39.31
N GLY A 135 -28.62 -31.85 39.37
CA GLY A 135 -27.21 -31.68 39.72
C GLY A 135 -26.33 -31.34 38.51
N TRP A 136 -25.18 -30.73 38.77
CA TRP A 136 -24.20 -30.35 37.74
C TRP A 136 -23.65 -31.55 36.97
N GLN A 137 -23.51 -31.40 35.65
CA GLN A 137 -22.76 -32.31 34.80
C GLN A 137 -21.48 -31.61 34.33
N TYR A 138 -20.33 -32.28 34.49
CA TYR A 138 -19.01 -31.76 34.16
C TYR A 138 -18.40 -32.59 33.04
N ASP A 139 -17.58 -31.99 32.17
CA ASP A 139 -16.67 -32.75 31.28
C ASP A 139 -15.56 -33.39 32.11
N ASN A 140 -14.85 -34.37 31.56
CA ASN A 140 -13.66 -34.95 32.21
C ASN A 140 -12.38 -34.53 31.48
N VAL A 141 -12.11 -33.24 31.36
CA VAL A 141 -10.88 -32.74 30.73
C VAL A 141 -9.92 -32.21 31.80
N SER A 142 -8.66 -32.63 31.75
CA SER A 142 -7.59 -32.18 32.65
C SER A 142 -6.52 -31.42 31.85
N SER A 143 -6.78 -30.15 31.56
CA SER A 143 -5.79 -29.21 31.01
C SER A 143 -5.70 -27.97 31.90
N GLU A 144 -4.48 -27.53 32.21
CA GLU A 144 -4.20 -26.22 32.82
C GLU A 144 -4.18 -25.18 31.70
N LEU A 145 -5.10 -24.22 31.71
CA LEU A 145 -5.24 -23.15 30.69
C LEU A 145 -5.13 -21.74 31.31
N ASN A 146 -4.58 -21.67 32.52
CA ASN A 146 -4.35 -20.42 33.27
C ASN A 146 -2.86 -20.04 33.24
N ASP A 147 -2.24 -20.23 32.08
CA ASP A 147 -0.82 -20.06 31.80
C ASP A 147 -0.47 -18.64 31.28
N GLY A 148 -1.47 -17.77 31.14
CA GLY A 148 -1.29 -16.39 30.69
C GLY A 148 -1.10 -16.24 29.19
N ILE A 149 -1.52 -17.23 28.40
CA ILE A 149 -1.65 -17.11 26.94
C ILE A 149 -3.13 -17.16 26.52
N TRP A 150 -3.41 -16.69 25.31
CA TRP A 150 -4.74 -16.73 24.72
C TRP A 150 -5.11 -18.15 24.28
N HIS A 151 -6.32 -18.56 24.61
CA HIS A 151 -6.93 -19.82 24.21
C HIS A 151 -8.30 -19.57 23.59
N HIS A 152 -8.65 -20.36 22.59
CA HIS A 152 -9.96 -20.35 21.95
C HIS A 152 -10.88 -21.39 22.57
N TYR A 153 -12.03 -20.98 23.05
CA TYR A 153 -13.03 -21.85 23.66
C TYR A 153 -14.23 -22.02 22.74
N VAL A 154 -14.68 -23.26 22.53
CA VAL A 154 -16.01 -23.55 21.94
C VAL A 154 -16.75 -24.63 22.71
N GLY A 155 -17.94 -24.29 23.19
CA GLY A 155 -18.86 -25.22 23.83
C GLY A 155 -20.12 -25.44 22.98
N ILE A 156 -20.52 -26.71 22.79
CA ILE A 156 -21.69 -27.07 21.98
C ILE A 156 -22.67 -27.94 22.80
N LEU A 157 -23.95 -27.61 22.70
CA LEU A 157 -25.10 -28.33 23.23
C LEU A 157 -26.05 -28.67 22.08
N ASP A 158 -26.05 -29.92 21.61
CA ASP A 158 -26.98 -30.36 20.56
C ASP A 158 -27.66 -31.68 20.89
N SER A 159 -29.00 -31.70 20.75
CA SER A 159 -29.99 -32.79 20.66
C SER A 159 -29.88 -34.10 21.46
N ALA A 160 -28.73 -34.41 22.08
CA ALA A 160 -28.47 -35.37 23.17
C ALA A 160 -26.95 -35.41 23.57
N GLN A 161 -26.12 -34.46 23.14
CA GLN A 161 -24.66 -34.49 23.32
C GLN A 161 -24.11 -33.10 23.66
N LYS A 162 -23.04 -33.09 24.46
CA LYS A 162 -22.18 -31.91 24.66
C LYS A 162 -20.82 -32.15 24.02
N ARG A 163 -20.24 -31.11 23.45
CA ARG A 163 -18.87 -31.11 22.92
C ARG A 163 -18.10 -29.89 23.41
N LEU A 164 -16.82 -30.08 23.70
CA LEU A 164 -15.88 -29.02 24.09
C LEU A 164 -14.68 -29.04 23.14
N TYR A 165 -14.39 -27.89 22.53
CA TYR A 165 -13.16 -27.65 21.77
C TYR A 165 -12.32 -26.59 22.48
N ILE A 166 -11.00 -26.80 22.50
CA ILE A 166 -10.02 -25.80 22.90
C ILE A 166 -8.98 -25.70 21.78
N ASP A 167 -8.68 -24.49 21.35
CA ASP A 167 -7.69 -24.20 20.31
C ASP A 167 -7.94 -25.03 19.03
N GLY A 168 -9.20 -25.06 18.59
CA GLY A 168 -9.67 -25.87 17.45
C GLY A 168 -9.75 -27.38 17.66
N ASN A 169 -9.28 -27.92 18.80
CA ASN A 169 -9.20 -29.36 19.06
C ASN A 169 -10.36 -29.86 19.92
N LEU A 170 -11.06 -30.93 19.49
CA LEU A 170 -12.09 -31.61 20.28
C LEU A 170 -11.49 -32.29 21.51
N LEU A 171 -11.89 -31.85 22.72
CA LEU A 171 -11.40 -32.38 24.00
C LEU A 171 -12.40 -33.28 24.73
N ASP A 172 -13.70 -33.03 24.61
CA ASP A 172 -14.76 -33.90 25.16
C ASP A 172 -15.92 -34.02 24.18
N GLU A 173 -16.46 -35.23 24.08
CA GLU A 173 -17.77 -35.51 23.49
C GLU A 173 -18.48 -36.50 24.40
N SER A 174 -19.58 -36.09 25.01
CA SER A 174 -20.31 -36.94 25.94
C SER A 174 -21.81 -36.71 25.89
N ASP A 175 -22.56 -37.74 26.30
CA ASP A 175 -24.02 -37.70 26.33
C ASP A 175 -24.51 -36.60 27.27
N PHE A 176 -25.44 -35.80 26.77
CA PHE A 176 -26.14 -34.74 27.50
C PHE A 176 -27.64 -34.97 27.34
N ASN A 177 -28.44 -34.88 28.41
CA ASN A 177 -29.88 -35.08 28.31
C ASN A 177 -30.60 -33.72 28.31
N PRO A 178 -30.92 -33.13 27.13
CA PRO A 178 -31.55 -31.82 27.00
C PRO A 178 -33.03 -31.85 27.43
N GLU A 179 -33.30 -31.95 28.73
CA GLU A 179 -34.67 -31.71 29.23
C GLU A 179 -34.89 -30.22 29.48
N ASN A 180 -35.39 -29.53 28.44
CA ASN A 180 -35.87 -28.14 28.39
C ASN A 180 -35.01 -27.13 29.18
N MET A 181 -34.08 -26.47 28.48
CA MET A 181 -33.44 -25.23 28.93
C MET A 181 -34.49 -24.27 29.52
N CYS A 182 -34.18 -23.71 30.69
CA CYS A 182 -35.09 -22.79 31.36
C CYS A 182 -35.05 -21.44 30.63
N SER A 183 -36.20 -20.99 30.12
CA SER A 183 -36.33 -19.69 29.46
C SER A 183 -36.41 -18.54 30.47
N GLY A 184 -35.64 -17.48 30.25
CA GLY A 184 -35.59 -16.30 31.12
C GLY A 184 -34.28 -16.13 31.89
N GLY A 185 -33.95 -14.87 32.21
CA GLY A 185 -32.74 -14.49 32.92
C GLY A 185 -31.67 -13.88 32.03
N ASP A 186 -31.05 -12.80 32.47
CA ASP A 186 -30.02 -12.10 31.71
C ASP A 186 -28.79 -12.98 31.52
N LEU A 187 -28.10 -12.74 30.41
CA LEU A 187 -26.82 -13.35 30.09
C LEU A 187 -25.71 -12.47 30.67
N ILE A 188 -24.85 -13.04 31.50
CA ILE A 188 -23.83 -12.33 32.25
C ILE A 188 -22.46 -12.92 31.91
N ILE A 189 -21.53 -12.05 31.52
CA ILE A 189 -20.13 -12.39 31.22
C ILE A 189 -19.26 -11.87 32.39
N GLY A 190 -18.37 -12.69 32.92
CA GLY A 190 -17.40 -12.32 33.96
C GLY A 190 -17.81 -12.66 35.40
N GLN A 191 -18.86 -12.03 35.94
CA GLN A 191 -19.26 -12.15 37.35
C GLN A 191 -20.78 -12.30 37.54
N GLU A 192 -21.25 -13.40 38.15
CA GLU A 192 -22.70 -13.65 38.33
C GLU A 192 -23.41 -12.64 39.26
N TRP A 193 -22.80 -12.29 40.39
CA TRP A 193 -23.29 -11.24 41.30
C TRP A 193 -22.15 -10.64 42.12
N ASP A 194 -22.38 -9.47 42.71
CA ASP A 194 -21.39 -8.77 43.53
C ASP A 194 -20.86 -9.64 44.69
N GLY A 195 -19.56 -9.93 44.67
CA GLY A 195 -18.89 -10.68 45.74
C GLY A 195 -18.96 -12.20 45.62
N VAL A 196 -19.34 -12.73 44.44
CA VAL A 196 -19.23 -14.15 44.14
C VAL A 196 -17.75 -14.60 44.16
N PRO A 197 -17.38 -15.70 44.85
CA PRO A 197 -15.98 -16.08 45.07
C PRO A 197 -15.32 -16.82 43.89
N TYR A 198 -16.00 -16.89 42.75
CA TYR A 198 -15.58 -17.67 41.58
C TYR A 198 -15.76 -16.91 40.26
N ALA A 199 -15.86 -15.57 40.33
CA ALA A 199 -15.90 -14.69 39.16
C ALA A 199 -14.66 -14.90 38.27
N PHE A 200 -14.81 -14.82 36.95
CA PHE A 200 -13.67 -14.86 36.04
C PHE A 200 -12.67 -13.73 36.35
N ILE A 201 -11.39 -14.10 36.28
CA ILE A 201 -10.26 -13.17 36.39
C ILE A 201 -9.37 -13.42 35.18
N GLY A 202 -9.31 -12.45 34.27
CA GLY A 202 -8.61 -12.58 32.99
C GLY A 202 -9.24 -11.70 31.92
N ASP A 203 -8.75 -11.86 30.70
CA ASP A 203 -9.17 -11.08 29.54
C ASP A 203 -10.01 -11.96 28.60
N LEU A 204 -11.03 -11.37 27.97
CA LEU A 204 -11.91 -12.02 26.99
C LEU A 204 -11.98 -11.20 25.71
N ASP A 205 -12.11 -11.91 24.61
CA ASP A 205 -12.15 -11.37 23.25
C ASP A 205 -13.08 -12.22 22.35
N ASP A 206 -13.59 -11.66 21.27
CA ASP A 206 -14.32 -12.35 20.18
C ASP A 206 -15.44 -13.30 20.65
N PHE A 207 -16.42 -12.74 21.35
CA PHE A 207 -17.47 -13.50 22.01
C PHE A 207 -18.68 -13.73 21.09
N GLY A 208 -19.07 -14.99 20.85
CA GLY A 208 -20.16 -15.35 19.94
C GLY A 208 -21.15 -16.39 20.47
N PHE A 209 -22.40 -16.31 19.98
CA PHE A 209 -23.50 -17.25 20.28
C PHE A 209 -24.21 -17.71 19.01
N TRP A 210 -24.55 -18.99 18.91
CA TRP A 210 -25.35 -19.53 17.80
C TRP A 210 -26.49 -20.40 18.31
N ASN A 211 -27.64 -20.37 17.63
CA ASN A 211 -28.81 -21.22 17.91
C ASN A 211 -28.72 -22.62 17.26
N ARG A 212 -27.60 -22.91 16.62
CA ARG A 212 -27.24 -24.21 16.04
C ARG A 212 -25.89 -24.68 16.54
N ALA A 213 -25.60 -25.95 16.35
CA ALA A 213 -24.24 -26.46 16.52
C ALA A 213 -23.39 -26.01 15.33
N LEU A 214 -22.19 -25.48 15.62
CA LEU A 214 -21.16 -25.24 14.61
C LEU A 214 -20.50 -26.55 14.16
N THR A 215 -20.02 -26.58 12.91
CA THR A 215 -19.20 -27.68 12.35
C THR A 215 -17.74 -27.56 12.77
N GLU A 216 -16.95 -28.62 12.54
CA GLU A 216 -15.51 -28.58 12.82
C GLU A 216 -14.78 -27.56 11.95
N GLU A 217 -15.18 -27.40 10.69
CA GLU A 217 -14.60 -26.38 9.81
C GLU A 217 -14.89 -24.96 10.30
N GLU A 218 -16.11 -24.70 10.76
CA GLU A 218 -16.50 -23.40 11.31
C GLU A 218 -15.76 -23.07 12.61
N ILE A 219 -15.53 -24.07 13.47
CA ILE A 219 -14.73 -23.92 14.69
C ILE A 219 -13.28 -23.62 14.36
N LEU A 220 -12.73 -24.33 13.37
CA LEU A 220 -11.36 -24.11 12.93
C LEU A 220 -11.19 -22.72 12.29
N ALA A 221 -12.19 -22.21 11.57
CA ALA A 221 -12.20 -20.85 11.03
C ALA A 221 -12.19 -19.79 12.15
N LEU A 222 -13.02 -19.98 13.20
CA LEU A 222 -13.01 -19.09 14.38
C LEU A 222 -11.67 -19.14 15.16
N TYR A 223 -11.00 -20.30 15.18
CA TYR A 223 -9.70 -20.45 15.83
C TYR A 223 -8.54 -19.88 15.00
N ASN A 224 -8.55 -20.09 13.68
CA ASN A 224 -7.53 -19.58 12.77
C ASN A 224 -7.82 -18.13 12.33
N ALA A 225 -8.75 -17.44 12.99
CA ALA A 225 -9.00 -16.04 12.73
C ALA A 225 -7.70 -15.25 12.93
N GLU A 226 -7.14 -14.79 11.82
CA GLU A 226 -5.99 -13.89 11.76
C GLU A 226 -6.47 -12.43 11.86
N LEU A 227 -5.55 -11.50 12.16
CA LEU A 227 -5.83 -10.07 12.12
C LEU A 227 -6.45 -9.73 10.75
N SER A 228 -7.54 -8.95 10.72
CA SER A 228 -7.97 -8.32 9.47
C SER A 228 -6.81 -7.46 8.98
N ALA A 229 -6.24 -7.87 7.86
CA ALA A 229 -5.20 -7.16 7.15
C ALA A 229 -5.84 -6.59 5.89
N PRO A 230 -6.46 -5.40 5.99
CA PRO A 230 -7.01 -4.71 4.83
C PRO A 230 -5.87 -4.37 3.87
N GLY A 231 -6.09 -4.65 2.59
CA GLY A 231 -5.16 -4.32 1.52
C GLY A 231 -5.54 -5.02 0.23
N CYS A 232 -4.80 -4.77 -0.84
CA CYS A 232 -5.13 -5.40 -2.10
C CYS A 232 -4.89 -6.91 -2.07
N THR A 233 -5.96 -7.69 -2.29
CA THR A 233 -5.93 -9.16 -2.31
C THR A 233 -5.83 -9.75 -3.72
N ASP A 234 -5.84 -8.92 -4.76
CA ASP A 234 -5.71 -9.36 -6.16
C ASP A 234 -4.23 -9.55 -6.54
N PRO A 235 -3.74 -10.79 -6.79
CA PRO A 235 -2.34 -11.05 -7.13
C PRO A 235 -1.90 -10.45 -8.47
N THR A 236 -2.82 -9.88 -9.25
CA THR A 236 -2.52 -9.18 -10.51
C THR A 236 -2.45 -7.66 -10.36
N ALA A 237 -2.76 -7.13 -9.18
CA ALA A 237 -2.64 -5.71 -8.86
C ALA A 237 -1.21 -5.34 -8.45
N CYS A 238 -0.87 -4.07 -8.62
CA CYS A 238 0.45 -3.51 -8.41
C CYS A 238 0.84 -3.32 -6.96
N ASN A 239 -0.14 -3.09 -6.12
CA ASN A 239 0.01 -3.03 -4.68
C ASN A 239 -0.52 -4.32 -4.01
N PHE A 240 -0.48 -5.45 -4.72
CA PHE A 240 -0.84 -6.75 -4.15
C PHE A 240 -0.09 -6.98 -2.85
N ASN A 241 -0.84 -7.26 -1.78
CA ASN A 241 -0.29 -7.58 -0.48
C ASN A 241 -0.57 -9.05 -0.17
N ALA A 242 0.49 -9.87 -0.17
CA ALA A 242 0.39 -11.30 0.16
C ALA A 242 -0.04 -11.56 1.62
N GLU A 243 0.07 -10.55 2.49
CA GLU A 243 -0.39 -10.60 3.88
C GLU A 243 -1.83 -10.06 4.04
N ALA A 244 -2.42 -9.43 3.00
CA ALA A 244 -3.79 -8.95 3.06
C ALA A 244 -4.79 -10.10 2.93
N ASN A 245 -5.81 -10.08 3.79
CA ASN A 245 -6.88 -11.08 3.83
C ASN A 245 -8.29 -10.48 3.71
N GLU A 246 -8.39 -9.16 3.56
CA GLU A 246 -9.61 -8.41 3.31
C GLU A 246 -9.34 -7.35 2.22
N ASP A 247 -10.10 -7.38 1.12
CA ASP A 247 -9.97 -6.37 0.06
C ASP A 247 -10.60 -5.05 0.51
N ASP A 248 -9.77 -4.04 0.74
CA ASP A 248 -10.18 -2.71 1.14
C ASP A 248 -10.49 -1.79 -0.05
N GLY A 249 -10.48 -2.33 -1.27
CA GLY A 249 -10.67 -1.59 -2.51
C GLY A 249 -9.44 -0.76 -2.90
N SER A 250 -8.29 -0.97 -2.25
CA SER A 250 -7.03 -0.31 -2.60
C SER A 250 -6.35 -0.90 -3.82
N CYS A 251 -6.83 -2.02 -4.38
CA CYS A 251 -6.22 -2.64 -5.55
C CYS A 251 -6.04 -1.67 -6.71
N GLU A 252 -4.77 -1.36 -6.98
CA GLU A 252 -4.35 -0.47 -8.04
C GLU A 252 -3.62 -1.29 -9.10
N PHE A 253 -3.92 -1.08 -10.37
CA PHE A 253 -3.32 -1.84 -11.47
C PHE A 253 -2.34 -0.99 -12.30
N CYS A 254 -2.09 0.26 -11.89
CA CYS A 254 -1.41 1.27 -12.69
C CYS A 254 -0.04 1.72 -12.14
N SER A 255 0.28 1.55 -10.86
CA SER A 255 1.59 1.95 -10.29
C SER A 255 2.75 1.07 -10.74
N CYS A 256 2.49 -0.13 -11.31
CA CYS A 256 3.48 -0.89 -12.09
C CYS A 256 3.51 -0.55 -13.58
N LEU A 257 2.70 0.40 -14.06
CA LEU A 257 2.97 1.03 -15.35
C LEU A 257 4.24 1.85 -15.13
N SER A 258 5.32 1.16 -15.45
CA SER A 258 6.62 1.24 -14.80
C SER A 258 7.33 2.57 -15.01
N GLN A 259 8.39 2.77 -14.22
CA GLN A 259 9.54 3.56 -14.65
C GLN A 259 9.85 3.27 -16.14
N PRO A 260 10.27 4.27 -16.93
CA PRO A 260 10.66 4.01 -18.31
C PRO A 260 11.76 2.95 -18.33
N THR A 261 11.67 2.01 -19.27
CA THR A 261 12.65 0.91 -19.39
C THR A 261 13.25 0.84 -20.78
N VAL A 262 14.40 0.20 -20.91
CA VAL A 262 15.09 -0.07 -22.17
C VAL A 262 15.33 -1.56 -22.33
N ALA A 263 15.32 -2.03 -23.58
CA ALA A 263 15.67 -3.39 -23.90
C ALA A 263 16.56 -3.43 -25.14
N ALA A 264 17.48 -4.37 -25.19
CA ALA A 264 18.38 -4.64 -26.30
C ALA A 264 17.98 -5.94 -27.00
N GLY A 265 18.22 -5.98 -28.31
CA GLY A 265 18.14 -7.20 -29.12
C GLY A 265 19.35 -7.32 -30.04
N TYR A 266 19.34 -8.28 -30.97
CA TYR A 266 20.45 -8.42 -31.93
C TYR A 266 20.43 -7.26 -32.95
N GLY A 267 21.15 -6.19 -32.64
CA GLY A 267 21.19 -4.98 -33.48
C GLY A 267 19.88 -4.19 -33.48
N THR A 268 19.00 -4.44 -32.51
CA THR A 268 17.79 -3.66 -32.23
C THR A 268 17.84 -3.14 -30.82
N ASN A 269 17.13 -2.05 -30.55
CA ASN A 269 16.93 -1.53 -29.21
C ASN A 269 15.47 -1.08 -29.08
N TYR A 270 14.99 -1.05 -27.84
CA TYR A 270 13.64 -0.68 -27.49
C TYR A 270 13.67 0.25 -26.29
N VAL A 271 12.71 1.15 -26.22
CA VAL A 271 12.41 1.94 -25.03
C VAL A 271 10.92 1.88 -24.77
N LYS A 272 10.58 1.79 -23.49
CA LYS A 272 9.23 1.87 -22.97
C LYS A 272 9.08 3.13 -22.16
N ASN A 273 8.00 3.88 -22.37
CA ASN A 273 7.66 4.96 -21.46
C ASN A 273 6.75 4.48 -20.32
N THR A 274 6.39 5.41 -19.43
CA THR A 274 5.53 5.16 -18.27
C THR A 274 4.10 4.75 -18.62
N LEU A 275 3.63 5.06 -19.84
CA LEU A 275 2.32 4.62 -20.35
C LEU A 275 2.35 3.20 -20.93
N GLY A 276 3.52 2.56 -20.95
CA GLY A 276 3.71 1.28 -21.62
C GLY A 276 3.67 1.39 -23.14
N GLN A 277 3.92 2.57 -23.71
CA GLN A 277 4.19 2.72 -25.14
C GLN A 277 5.62 2.30 -25.43
N VAL A 278 5.82 1.63 -26.56
CA VAL A 278 7.10 1.03 -26.94
C VAL A 278 7.59 1.63 -28.25
N TYR A 279 8.84 2.04 -28.28
CA TYR A 279 9.53 2.50 -29.49
C TYR A 279 10.72 1.59 -29.76
N GLY A 280 10.80 1.03 -30.95
CA GLY A 280 11.90 0.16 -31.37
C GLY A 280 12.71 0.78 -32.51
N TRP A 281 14.03 0.61 -32.51
CA TRP A 281 14.90 1.04 -33.60
C TRP A 281 16.06 0.07 -33.84
N GLY A 282 16.73 0.21 -34.98
CA GLY A 282 17.84 -0.66 -35.41
C GLY A 282 17.44 -1.61 -36.55
N GLY A 283 17.91 -2.85 -36.50
CA GLY A 283 17.64 -3.86 -37.52
C GLY A 283 16.14 -4.12 -37.70
N ASN A 284 15.64 -4.05 -38.94
CA ASN A 284 14.20 -4.19 -39.21
C ASN A 284 13.89 -5.05 -40.43
N ASN A 285 14.67 -6.09 -40.68
CA ASN A 285 14.49 -6.91 -41.89
C ASN A 285 13.19 -7.72 -41.89
N LEU A 286 12.56 -7.87 -40.72
CA LEU A 286 11.41 -8.75 -40.49
C LEU A 286 10.28 -8.06 -39.69
N GLY A 287 10.33 -6.74 -39.54
CA GLY A 287 9.33 -5.95 -38.84
C GLY A 287 9.47 -5.96 -37.32
N GLN A 288 10.61 -6.38 -36.78
CA GLN A 288 10.83 -6.46 -35.32
C GLN A 288 10.84 -5.11 -34.62
N THR A 289 11.06 -4.01 -35.35
CA THR A 289 10.96 -2.65 -34.83
C THR A 289 9.74 -1.89 -35.37
N ASP A 290 8.86 -2.55 -36.14
CA ASP A 290 7.58 -1.99 -36.60
C ASP A 290 6.54 -2.01 -35.46
N ILE A 291 6.84 -1.33 -34.36
CA ILE A 291 5.96 -1.24 -33.20
C ILE A 291 4.82 -0.25 -33.52
N PRO A 292 3.54 -0.61 -33.36
CA PRO A 292 2.44 0.32 -33.59
C PRO A 292 2.42 1.44 -32.55
N ASP A 293 2.36 2.70 -32.97
CA ASP A 293 2.27 3.87 -32.07
C ASP A 293 1.04 3.84 -31.14
N THR A 294 0.00 3.10 -31.53
CA THR A 294 -1.21 2.88 -30.73
C THR A 294 -1.05 1.83 -29.63
N LEU A 295 0.09 1.14 -29.56
CA LEU A 295 0.34 0.11 -28.56
C LEU A 295 0.67 0.77 -27.22
N VAL A 296 -0.18 0.54 -26.22
CA VAL A 296 -0.04 1.06 -24.85
C VAL A 296 -0.19 -0.08 -23.85
N GLY A 297 0.20 0.13 -22.60
CA GLY A 297 0.01 -0.86 -21.53
C GLY A 297 0.98 -2.05 -21.58
N VAL A 298 2.11 -1.92 -22.27
CA VAL A 298 3.20 -2.88 -22.16
C VAL A 298 3.88 -2.71 -20.79
N ARG A 299 4.12 -3.83 -20.11
CA ARG A 299 4.85 -3.89 -18.83
C ARG A 299 6.33 -4.23 -19.02
N GLN A 300 6.66 -5.18 -19.89
CA GLN A 300 8.03 -5.65 -20.14
C GLN A 300 8.25 -5.90 -21.64
N ILE A 301 9.48 -5.73 -22.11
CA ILE A 301 9.89 -5.87 -23.51
C ILE A 301 11.22 -6.60 -23.52
N GLU A 302 11.36 -7.59 -24.39
CA GLU A 302 12.62 -8.31 -24.57
C GLU A 302 12.95 -8.48 -26.06
N GLY A 303 14.21 -8.26 -26.41
CA GLY A 303 14.68 -8.25 -27.80
C GLY A 303 15.33 -9.57 -28.24
N GLY A 304 14.77 -10.25 -29.23
CA GLY A 304 15.42 -11.36 -29.94
C GLY A 304 16.19 -10.91 -31.19
N GLU A 305 16.63 -11.86 -32.04
CA GLU A 305 17.31 -11.52 -33.30
C GLU A 305 16.37 -10.94 -34.37
N GLU A 306 15.17 -11.49 -34.45
CA GLU A 306 14.21 -11.23 -35.51
C GLU A 306 12.82 -10.83 -34.98
N PHE A 307 12.69 -10.69 -33.67
CA PHE A 307 11.44 -10.35 -32.98
C PHE A 307 11.72 -9.56 -31.70
N CYS A 308 10.69 -8.94 -31.14
CA CYS A 308 10.61 -8.65 -29.71
C CYS A 308 9.39 -9.35 -29.11
N ILE A 309 9.49 -9.72 -27.83
CA ILE A 309 8.37 -10.24 -27.04
C ILE A 309 7.97 -9.16 -26.04
N LEU A 310 6.66 -9.00 -25.88
CA LEU A 310 6.03 -7.97 -25.06
C LEU A 310 5.11 -8.65 -24.06
N LEU A 311 5.23 -8.28 -22.79
CA LEU A 311 4.30 -8.64 -21.75
C LEU A 311 3.45 -7.42 -21.43
N HIS A 312 2.14 -7.54 -21.62
CA HIS A 312 1.17 -6.49 -21.32
C HIS A 312 0.76 -6.49 -19.85
N ALA A 313 0.27 -5.36 -19.35
CA ALA A 313 -0.23 -5.21 -17.98
C ALA A 313 -1.39 -6.17 -17.66
N ASP A 314 -2.18 -6.58 -18.66
CA ASP A 314 -3.23 -7.60 -18.50
C ASP A 314 -2.69 -9.05 -18.51
N SER A 315 -1.36 -9.22 -18.39
CA SER A 315 -0.60 -10.46 -18.53
C SER A 315 -0.61 -11.07 -19.94
N SER A 316 -1.21 -10.46 -20.96
CA SER A 316 -1.13 -11.02 -22.32
C SER A 316 0.29 -10.92 -22.88
N VAL A 317 0.69 -11.96 -23.62
CA VAL A 317 2.00 -12.02 -24.26
C VAL A 317 1.85 -11.81 -25.77
N GLN A 318 2.58 -10.87 -26.32
CA GLN A 318 2.58 -10.53 -27.75
C GLN A 318 4.00 -10.60 -28.32
N VAL A 319 4.12 -10.94 -29.59
CA VAL A 319 5.39 -10.89 -30.34
C VAL A 319 5.23 -9.99 -31.55
N ILE A 320 6.21 -9.12 -31.78
CA ILE A 320 6.33 -8.27 -32.97
C ILE A 320 7.58 -8.68 -33.76
N GLY A 321 7.50 -8.62 -35.10
CA GLY A 321 8.52 -9.11 -36.01
C GLY A 321 8.26 -10.54 -36.51
N SER A 322 9.33 -11.23 -36.89
CA SER A 322 9.28 -12.63 -37.32
C SER A 322 9.65 -13.52 -36.15
N ASN A 323 8.88 -14.60 -35.94
CA ASN A 323 9.13 -15.61 -34.89
C ASN A 323 10.36 -16.50 -35.19
N GLY A 324 11.49 -15.89 -35.57
CA GLY A 324 12.70 -16.52 -36.07
C GLY A 324 12.52 -17.22 -37.42
N PRO A 325 13.56 -17.87 -37.96
CA PRO A 325 13.51 -18.64 -39.20
C PRO A 325 12.62 -19.91 -39.14
N TYR A 326 11.86 -20.11 -38.05
CA TYR A 326 11.13 -21.35 -37.75
C TYR A 326 9.70 -21.19 -37.17
N GLY A 327 9.17 -19.97 -37.04
CA GLY A 327 7.71 -19.74 -37.05
C GLY A 327 6.89 -20.24 -35.84
N ALA A 328 7.42 -20.23 -34.63
CA ALA A 328 6.61 -20.54 -33.44
C ALA A 328 5.86 -19.30 -32.96
N SER A 329 4.54 -19.29 -33.05
CA SER A 329 3.71 -18.23 -32.47
C SER A 329 3.44 -18.50 -30.99
N VAL A 330 3.45 -17.45 -30.16
CA VAL A 330 2.88 -17.50 -28.81
C VAL A 330 1.46 -18.10 -28.88
N PRO A 331 1.15 -19.13 -28.06
CA PRO A 331 -0.18 -19.71 -28.02
C PRO A 331 -1.25 -18.65 -27.74
N ALA A 332 -2.36 -18.69 -28.48
CA ALA A 332 -3.44 -17.73 -28.30
C ALA A 332 -4.00 -17.80 -26.87
N GLY A 333 -4.07 -16.64 -26.20
CA GLY A 333 -4.56 -16.52 -24.83
C GLY A 333 -3.55 -16.91 -23.75
N MET A 334 -2.27 -17.09 -24.10
CA MET A 334 -1.20 -17.23 -23.11
C MET A 334 -1.15 -16.00 -22.19
N LYS A 335 -0.99 -16.26 -20.89
CA LYS A 335 -0.87 -15.24 -19.85
C LYS A 335 0.42 -15.46 -19.07
N GLY A 336 1.29 -14.45 -19.09
CA GLY A 336 2.61 -14.47 -18.46
C GLY A 336 2.71 -13.53 -17.26
N ILE A 337 3.70 -13.77 -16.42
CA ILE A 337 4.16 -12.87 -15.34
C ILE A 337 5.59 -12.40 -15.57
N ASP A 338 6.35 -13.09 -16.43
CA ASP A 338 7.69 -12.72 -16.87
C ASP A 338 7.97 -13.31 -18.28
N ILE A 339 8.85 -12.64 -19.03
CA ILE A 339 9.26 -12.99 -20.40
C ILE A 339 10.77 -12.82 -20.57
N SER A 340 11.39 -13.67 -21.39
CA SER A 340 12.79 -13.49 -21.81
C SER A 340 12.99 -13.91 -23.25
N ALA A 341 13.83 -13.16 -23.98
CA ALA A 341 14.13 -13.42 -25.39
C ALA A 341 15.56 -13.92 -25.56
N GLY A 342 15.69 -15.14 -26.07
CA GLY A 342 16.94 -15.64 -26.61
C GLY A 342 17.02 -15.36 -28.10
N ARG A 343 18.15 -15.74 -28.71
CA ARG A 343 18.44 -15.52 -30.13
C ARG A 343 17.26 -15.85 -31.09
N HIS A 344 16.68 -17.05 -30.96
CA HIS A 344 15.60 -17.56 -31.84
C HIS A 344 14.48 -18.28 -31.07
N HIS A 345 14.43 -18.10 -29.75
CA HIS A 345 13.44 -18.70 -28.86
C HIS A 345 13.15 -17.74 -27.72
N MET A 346 12.09 -17.98 -26.98
CA MET A 346 11.67 -17.15 -25.86
C MET A 346 11.19 -18.04 -24.72
N VAL A 347 11.35 -17.55 -23.51
CA VAL A 347 10.80 -18.15 -22.29
C VAL A 347 9.68 -17.25 -21.81
N VAL A 348 8.61 -17.87 -21.32
CA VAL A 348 7.50 -17.19 -20.65
C VAL A 348 7.29 -17.92 -19.33
N VAL A 349 7.33 -17.17 -18.24
CA VAL A 349 6.79 -17.63 -16.96
C VAL A 349 5.30 -17.36 -16.99
N GLU A 350 4.50 -18.42 -17.04
CA GLU A 350 3.03 -18.30 -17.06
C GLU A 350 2.49 -17.90 -15.68
N ALA A 351 1.31 -17.27 -15.64
CA ALA A 351 0.68 -16.82 -14.39
C ALA A 351 0.36 -17.94 -13.37
N ASN A 352 0.46 -19.22 -13.77
CA ASN A 352 0.34 -20.38 -12.89
C ASN A 352 1.71 -20.92 -12.42
N GLY A 353 2.79 -20.17 -12.65
CA GLY A 353 4.17 -20.54 -12.34
C GLY A 353 4.79 -21.56 -13.31
N ALA A 354 4.13 -21.90 -14.42
CA ALA A 354 4.73 -22.78 -15.42
C ALA A 354 5.80 -22.06 -16.24
N LEU A 355 6.96 -22.68 -16.40
CA LEU A 355 8.07 -22.14 -17.20
C LEU A 355 8.02 -22.73 -18.61
N THR A 356 7.60 -21.92 -19.59
CA THR A 356 7.29 -22.38 -20.95
C THR A 356 8.25 -21.80 -21.98
N ASN A 357 8.96 -22.67 -22.69
CA ASN A 357 9.82 -22.30 -23.81
C ASN A 357 9.06 -22.36 -25.16
N ILE A 358 9.18 -21.32 -25.98
CA ILE A 358 8.52 -21.16 -27.28
C ILE A 358 9.57 -20.93 -28.36
N GLY A 359 9.59 -21.78 -29.39
CA GLY A 359 10.56 -21.66 -30.48
C GLY A 359 11.11 -23.01 -30.97
N PRO A 360 11.77 -23.03 -32.15
CA PRO A 360 12.48 -24.21 -32.66
C PRO A 360 13.55 -24.70 -31.69
N ASN A 361 13.38 -25.93 -31.20
CA ASN A 361 14.31 -26.73 -30.40
C ASN A 361 15.48 -25.94 -29.79
N TYR A 362 15.27 -25.40 -28.60
CA TYR A 362 15.40 -26.26 -27.42
C TYR A 362 14.13 -26.89 -26.80
N ALA A 363 12.93 -26.66 -27.34
CA ALA A 363 11.74 -27.43 -26.96
C ALA A 363 11.93 -28.94 -27.15
N GLY A 364 11.77 -29.73 -26.08
CA GLY A 364 11.97 -31.19 -26.13
C GLY A 364 13.42 -31.66 -26.10
N LEU A 365 14.35 -30.85 -25.59
CA LEU A 365 15.63 -31.40 -25.12
C LEU A 365 15.36 -32.52 -24.09
N PRO A 366 16.15 -33.60 -24.07
CA PRO A 366 16.14 -34.48 -22.91
C PRO A 366 16.44 -33.61 -21.68
N ASN A 367 15.52 -33.57 -20.71
CA ASN A 367 15.61 -32.88 -19.41
C ASN A 367 15.01 -31.46 -19.31
N GLU A 368 14.11 -31.03 -20.19
CA GLU A 368 13.27 -29.84 -19.91
C GLU A 368 12.43 -30.08 -18.63
N PRO A 369 12.54 -29.21 -17.61
CA PRO A 369 11.85 -29.40 -16.34
C PRO A 369 10.36 -29.05 -16.48
N VAL A 370 9.51 -29.81 -15.79
CA VAL A 370 8.09 -29.47 -15.66
C VAL A 370 7.89 -28.89 -14.27
N VAL A 371 7.75 -27.56 -14.21
CA VAL A 371 7.53 -26.80 -12.97
C VAL A 371 6.24 -25.99 -13.05
N SER A 372 5.74 -25.57 -11.89
CA SER A 372 4.51 -24.77 -11.72
C SER A 372 4.66 -23.74 -10.60
N ASN A 373 5.89 -23.33 -10.35
CA ASN A 373 6.28 -22.43 -9.27
C ASN A 373 7.49 -21.58 -9.67
N ALA A 374 7.72 -21.40 -10.97
CA ALA A 374 8.70 -20.44 -11.46
C ALA A 374 8.19 -19.01 -11.25
N VAL A 375 9.09 -18.11 -10.88
CA VAL A 375 8.83 -16.69 -10.66
C VAL A 375 9.56 -15.81 -11.66
N ASP A 376 10.61 -16.33 -12.28
CA ASP A 376 11.45 -15.62 -13.25
C ASP A 376 12.12 -16.62 -14.23
N GLY A 377 12.42 -16.21 -15.45
CA GLY A 377 12.94 -17.09 -16.50
C GLY A 377 13.87 -16.41 -17.51
N ALA A 378 15.04 -17.00 -17.76
CA ALA A 378 16.02 -16.49 -18.73
C ALA A 378 16.13 -17.35 -19.99
N ALA A 379 16.22 -16.69 -21.14
CA ALA A 379 16.46 -17.31 -22.44
C ALA A 379 17.83 -16.88 -22.98
N GLY A 380 18.85 -17.72 -22.79
CA GLY A 380 20.18 -17.44 -23.33
C GLY A 380 20.31 -17.77 -24.82
N TRP A 381 21.54 -17.82 -25.31
CA TRP A 381 21.76 -18.10 -26.74
C TRP A 381 21.42 -19.55 -27.12
N TYR A 382 21.75 -20.48 -26.23
CA TYR A 382 21.65 -21.92 -26.49
C TYR A 382 21.14 -22.74 -25.30
N HIS A 383 20.61 -22.08 -24.28
CA HIS A 383 20.06 -22.66 -23.06
C HIS A 383 19.05 -21.72 -22.43
N ASN A 384 18.31 -22.25 -21.47
CA ASN A 384 17.34 -21.54 -20.67
C ASN A 384 17.63 -21.78 -19.19
N ALA A 385 17.17 -20.87 -18.36
CA ALA A 385 17.18 -21.01 -16.92
C ALA A 385 15.90 -20.44 -16.31
N GLY A 386 15.68 -20.67 -15.02
CA GLY A 386 14.59 -20.05 -14.28
C GLY A 386 14.81 -20.11 -12.78
N VAL A 387 14.15 -19.19 -12.08
CA VAL A 387 14.10 -19.11 -10.62
C VAL A 387 12.74 -19.62 -10.15
N LEU A 388 12.74 -20.46 -9.13
CA LEU A 388 11.53 -20.94 -8.47
C LEU A 388 11.18 -20.07 -7.25
N ASP A 389 9.92 -20.11 -6.80
CA ASP A 389 9.40 -19.35 -5.65
C ASP A 389 10.15 -19.60 -4.32
N ASN A 390 10.87 -20.70 -4.21
CA ASN A 390 11.73 -21.04 -3.09
C ASN A 390 13.19 -20.54 -3.25
N GLY A 391 13.48 -19.75 -4.29
CA GLY A 391 14.79 -19.23 -4.65
C GLY A 391 15.73 -20.23 -5.34
N GLU A 392 15.26 -21.43 -5.67
CA GLU A 392 16.03 -22.46 -6.39
C GLU A 392 16.21 -22.10 -7.87
N VAL A 393 17.42 -22.28 -8.39
CA VAL A 393 17.75 -22.07 -9.81
C VAL A 393 17.72 -23.40 -10.56
N ILE A 394 17.00 -23.43 -11.68
CA ILE A 394 16.94 -24.56 -12.61
C ILE A 394 17.42 -24.12 -14.01
N GLY A 395 17.91 -25.06 -14.82
CA GLY A 395 18.27 -24.75 -16.20
C GLY A 395 18.38 -25.98 -17.09
N TRP A 396 18.27 -25.75 -18.40
CA TRP A 396 18.32 -26.78 -19.43
C TRP A 396 18.75 -26.18 -20.76
N GLY A 397 19.41 -26.96 -21.62
CA GLY A 397 20.00 -26.39 -22.83
C GLY A 397 21.22 -27.12 -23.30
N ASN A 398 21.73 -26.77 -24.48
CA ASN A 398 23.03 -27.26 -24.95
C ASN A 398 24.20 -26.61 -24.21
N ALA A 399 24.04 -25.35 -23.79
CA ALA A 399 25.08 -24.56 -23.11
C ALA A 399 24.89 -24.49 -21.59
N TRP A 400 23.85 -25.11 -21.03
CA TRP A 400 23.62 -25.14 -19.59
C TRP A 400 24.71 -25.93 -18.86
N VAL A 401 25.19 -25.36 -17.75
CA VAL A 401 26.10 -25.99 -16.80
C VAL A 401 25.53 -25.77 -15.41
N GLU A 402 25.35 -26.86 -14.66
CA GLU A 402 24.91 -26.79 -13.26
C GLU A 402 25.89 -25.97 -12.41
N PRO A 403 25.39 -25.11 -11.50
CA PRO A 403 26.26 -24.40 -10.56
C PRO A 403 26.99 -25.38 -9.63
N GLU A 404 28.20 -25.02 -9.19
CA GLU A 404 29.00 -25.90 -8.31
C GLU A 404 28.32 -26.13 -6.94
N THR A 405 27.59 -25.12 -6.48
CA THR A 405 26.76 -25.14 -5.27
C THR A 405 25.32 -24.80 -5.64
N PRO A 406 24.32 -25.53 -5.13
CA PRO A 406 22.92 -25.15 -5.32
C PRO A 406 22.66 -23.72 -4.84
N ILE A 407 22.00 -22.94 -5.67
CA ILE A 407 21.55 -21.58 -5.37
C ILE A 407 20.10 -21.70 -4.90
N THR A 408 19.77 -21.11 -3.75
CA THR A 408 18.44 -21.25 -3.09
C THR A 408 17.90 -19.91 -2.57
N ASN A 409 18.45 -18.81 -3.04
CA ASN A 409 18.08 -17.45 -2.65
C ASN A 409 18.12 -16.50 -3.85
N ALA A 410 17.99 -17.04 -5.07
CA ALA A 410 17.87 -16.22 -6.27
C ALA A 410 16.49 -15.55 -6.30
N VAL A 411 16.43 -14.33 -6.82
CA VAL A 411 15.19 -13.60 -7.12
C VAL A 411 15.03 -13.33 -8.61
N GLU A 412 16.14 -13.30 -9.35
CA GLU A 412 16.19 -13.04 -10.79
C GLU A 412 17.38 -13.78 -11.40
N ILE A 413 17.27 -14.17 -12.67
CA ILE A 413 18.30 -14.85 -13.45
C ILE A 413 18.39 -14.28 -14.87
N GLU A 414 19.61 -14.13 -15.36
CA GLU A 414 19.89 -13.76 -16.74
C GLU A 414 20.93 -14.68 -17.40
N ALA A 415 20.78 -14.89 -18.71
CA ALA A 415 21.51 -15.93 -19.45
C ALA A 415 22.19 -15.43 -20.73
N GLY A 416 23.52 -15.53 -20.80
CA GLY A 416 24.31 -15.11 -21.96
C GLY A 416 24.63 -16.23 -22.97
N ASN A 417 25.78 -16.15 -23.65
CA ASN A 417 26.18 -17.18 -24.64
C ASN A 417 26.60 -18.53 -24.03
N GLY A 418 27.12 -18.48 -22.80
CA GLY A 418 27.66 -19.65 -22.10
C GLY A 418 27.94 -19.38 -20.61
N HIS A 419 27.33 -18.33 -20.06
CA HIS A 419 27.31 -17.94 -18.66
C HIS A 419 25.90 -17.57 -18.22
N ASN A 420 25.69 -17.52 -16.91
CA ASN A 420 24.46 -17.14 -16.24
C ASN A 420 24.83 -16.25 -15.06
N ILE A 421 23.99 -15.28 -14.77
CA ILE A 421 24.09 -14.39 -13.61
C ILE A 421 22.77 -14.42 -12.88
N VAL A 422 22.79 -14.40 -11.54
CA VAL A 422 21.58 -14.26 -10.72
C VAL A 422 21.74 -13.12 -9.75
N LEU A 423 20.63 -12.42 -9.50
CA LEU A 423 20.44 -11.53 -8.38
C LEU A 423 19.86 -12.35 -7.23
N THR A 424 20.41 -12.16 -6.04
CA THR A 424 19.97 -12.84 -4.83
C THR A 424 19.05 -11.94 -4.00
N SER A 425 18.26 -12.53 -3.11
CA SER A 425 17.43 -11.79 -2.14
C SER A 425 18.23 -10.95 -1.13
N GLU A 426 19.55 -11.07 -1.14
CA GLU A 426 20.49 -10.27 -0.36
C GLU A 426 21.05 -9.07 -1.17
N ASN A 427 20.50 -8.80 -2.36
CA ASN A 427 20.94 -7.77 -3.31
C ASN A 427 22.41 -7.91 -3.72
N THR A 428 22.84 -9.16 -3.92
CA THR A 428 24.19 -9.54 -4.40
C THR A 428 24.09 -10.45 -5.62
N ILE A 429 25.19 -10.61 -6.37
CA ILE A 429 25.23 -11.40 -7.60
C ILE A 429 25.97 -12.74 -7.45
N ILE A 430 25.50 -13.77 -8.16
CA ILE A 430 26.24 -15.02 -8.38
C ILE A 430 26.32 -15.29 -9.89
N GLU A 431 27.53 -15.48 -10.41
CA GLU A 431 27.76 -15.70 -11.85
C GLU A 431 28.54 -17.00 -12.10
N TRP A 432 28.08 -17.83 -13.04
CA TRP A 432 28.72 -19.10 -13.39
C TRP A 432 28.52 -19.48 -14.87
N GLY A 433 29.31 -20.45 -15.35
CA GLY A 433 29.11 -21.05 -16.67
C GLY A 433 30.40 -21.48 -17.36
N SER A 434 30.25 -22.05 -18.55
CA SER A 434 31.37 -22.60 -19.34
C SER A 434 32.34 -21.53 -19.86
N SER A 435 31.86 -20.29 -19.98
CA SER A 435 32.66 -19.14 -20.43
C SER A 435 33.37 -18.40 -19.29
N ILE A 436 33.17 -18.79 -18.01
CA ILE A 436 33.83 -18.12 -16.87
C ILE A 436 35.28 -18.61 -16.72
N GLY A 437 36.26 -17.76 -17.03
CA GLY A 437 37.70 -18.14 -17.02
C GLY A 437 38.37 -18.04 -15.66
N SER A 438 37.82 -17.25 -14.74
CA SER A 438 38.13 -17.25 -13.31
C SER A 438 36.99 -16.57 -12.56
N THR A 439 36.56 -17.15 -11.44
CA THR A 439 35.63 -16.51 -10.49
C THR A 439 36.24 -15.19 -10.01
N SER A 440 35.84 -14.09 -10.66
CA SER A 440 35.96 -12.74 -10.12
C SER A 440 34.87 -12.66 -9.06
N VAL A 441 35.28 -12.87 -7.82
CA VAL A 441 34.37 -12.81 -6.69
C VAL A 441 34.00 -11.34 -6.48
N TRP A 442 32.82 -10.94 -6.94
CA TRP A 442 32.25 -9.60 -6.75
C TRP A 442 31.55 -9.48 -5.39
N ASP A 443 32.10 -10.07 -4.31
CA ASP A 443 31.57 -10.01 -2.94
C ASP A 443 31.37 -8.56 -2.42
N THR A 444 31.87 -7.56 -3.14
CA THR A 444 31.72 -6.14 -2.82
C THR A 444 30.53 -5.48 -3.50
N LEU A 445 29.91 -6.10 -4.50
CA LEU A 445 28.69 -5.59 -5.12
C LEU A 445 27.52 -5.97 -4.22
N THR A 446 26.99 -4.95 -3.58
CA THR A 446 25.85 -5.00 -2.66
C THR A 446 24.87 -3.93 -3.11
N ASN A 447 23.58 -4.12 -2.83
CA ASN A 447 22.52 -3.23 -3.30
C ASN A 447 22.34 -3.25 -4.83
N VAL A 448 22.60 -4.39 -5.47
CA VAL A 448 22.23 -4.63 -6.87
C VAL A 448 20.71 -4.71 -6.96
N VAL A 449 20.12 -4.04 -7.94
CA VAL A 449 18.67 -3.97 -8.16
C VAL A 449 18.25 -4.53 -9.51
N ASP A 450 19.18 -4.71 -10.44
CA ASP A 450 18.92 -5.24 -11.78
C ASP A 450 20.20 -5.86 -12.38
N ILE A 451 20.04 -6.84 -13.26
CA ILE A 451 21.11 -7.58 -13.94
C ILE A 451 20.76 -7.80 -15.42
N ALA A 452 21.77 -7.90 -16.27
CA ALA A 452 21.56 -8.31 -17.67
C ALA A 452 22.75 -9.09 -18.23
N ALA A 453 22.50 -9.99 -19.18
CA ALA A 453 23.52 -10.90 -19.73
C ALA A 453 23.52 -10.96 -21.26
N GLY A 454 24.51 -10.29 -21.88
CA GLY A 454 24.73 -10.35 -23.31
C GLY A 454 25.54 -11.57 -23.77
N TRP A 455 26.09 -11.52 -25.00
CA TRP A 455 26.86 -12.65 -25.57
C TRP A 455 28.05 -13.04 -24.66
N ASN A 456 28.96 -12.10 -24.39
CA ASN A 456 30.17 -12.33 -23.56
C ASN A 456 30.36 -11.17 -22.59
N ARG A 457 29.26 -10.69 -22.01
CA ARG A 457 29.23 -9.52 -21.14
C ARG A 457 28.12 -9.67 -20.12
N SER A 458 28.33 -9.09 -18.97
CA SER A 458 27.36 -9.08 -17.87
C SER A 458 27.28 -7.67 -17.33
N LEU A 459 26.10 -7.33 -16.82
CA LEU A 459 25.74 -6.01 -16.35
C LEU A 459 25.09 -6.15 -14.97
N ALA A 460 25.34 -5.18 -14.09
CA ALA A 460 24.63 -5.02 -12.83
C ALA A 460 24.39 -3.53 -12.57
N LEU A 461 23.14 -3.20 -12.25
CA LEU A 461 22.70 -1.89 -11.81
C LEU A 461 22.52 -1.90 -10.30
N MET A 462 23.02 -0.86 -9.63
CA MET A 462 22.86 -0.67 -8.19
C MET A 462 21.78 0.36 -7.89
N ASN A 463 21.19 0.27 -6.70
CA ASN A 463 20.12 1.17 -6.23
C ASN A 463 20.52 2.66 -6.19
N ASP A 464 21.82 2.98 -6.21
CA ASP A 464 22.33 4.35 -6.26
C ASP A 464 22.53 4.87 -7.70
N GLY A 465 22.05 4.14 -8.70
CA GLY A 465 22.20 4.45 -10.12
C GLY A 465 23.58 4.13 -10.69
N THR A 466 24.42 3.37 -9.95
CA THR A 466 25.71 2.91 -10.45
C THR A 466 25.53 1.74 -11.41
N LEU A 467 26.13 1.84 -12.60
CA LEU A 467 26.19 0.76 -13.59
C LEU A 467 27.58 0.16 -13.69
N LEU A 468 27.67 -1.17 -13.61
CA LEU A 468 28.89 -1.92 -13.93
C LEU A 468 28.63 -2.90 -15.06
N ALA A 469 29.53 -2.93 -16.05
CA ALA A 469 29.54 -3.97 -17.06
C ALA A 469 30.94 -4.60 -17.18
N TRP A 470 31.02 -5.91 -17.31
CA TRP A 470 32.31 -6.63 -17.38
C TRP A 470 32.31 -7.77 -18.39
N ASN A 471 33.51 -8.25 -18.71
CA ASN A 471 33.72 -9.48 -19.47
C ASN A 471 33.81 -10.68 -18.51
N PRO A 472 32.87 -11.63 -18.56
CA PRO A 472 32.81 -12.77 -17.64
C PRO A 472 33.96 -13.78 -17.86
N GLU A 473 34.59 -13.81 -19.04
CA GLU A 473 35.74 -14.69 -19.31
C GLU A 473 36.99 -14.31 -18.51
N ASN A 474 37.17 -13.02 -18.19
CA ASN A 474 38.42 -12.51 -17.61
C ASN A 474 38.25 -11.45 -16.51
N GLY A 475 37.01 -11.05 -16.19
CA GLY A 475 36.68 -10.06 -15.16
C GLY A 475 37.02 -8.61 -15.51
N SER A 476 37.37 -8.30 -16.76
CA SER A 476 37.72 -6.92 -17.15
C SER A 476 36.48 -6.04 -17.18
N ILE A 477 36.50 -4.93 -16.43
CA ILE A 477 35.47 -3.89 -16.49
C ILE A 477 35.47 -3.22 -17.87
N ILE A 478 34.28 -3.07 -18.42
CA ILE A 478 33.97 -2.47 -19.72
C ILE A 478 33.31 -1.10 -19.52
N ILE A 479 32.42 -0.98 -18.53
CA ILE A 479 31.76 0.26 -18.08
C ILE A 479 31.85 0.31 -16.55
N ASP A 480 32.20 1.48 -16.01
CA ASP A 480 32.26 1.78 -14.58
C ASP A 480 31.41 3.02 -14.26
N ARG A 481 31.00 3.18 -12.99
CA ARG A 481 30.25 4.32 -12.45
C ARG A 481 30.79 5.67 -12.91
N ASP A 482 32.10 5.80 -12.97
CA ASP A 482 32.74 7.08 -13.26
C ASP A 482 32.45 7.56 -14.70
N ASP A 483 31.90 6.69 -15.56
CA ASP A 483 31.53 7.02 -16.94
C ASP A 483 30.08 7.55 -17.08
N TYR A 484 29.15 7.18 -16.20
CA TYR A 484 27.72 7.53 -16.28
C TYR A 484 27.09 7.78 -14.90
N ALA A 485 26.27 8.82 -14.75
CA ALA A 485 25.58 9.16 -13.51
C ALA A 485 24.06 9.14 -13.69
N GLY A 486 23.33 8.63 -12.68
CA GLY A 486 21.86 8.56 -12.68
C GLY A 486 21.33 7.55 -13.71
N VAL A 487 21.87 6.33 -13.75
CA VAL A 487 21.31 5.26 -14.58
C VAL A 487 20.06 4.73 -13.89
N ILE A 488 18.93 4.70 -14.58
CA ILE A 488 17.67 4.15 -14.06
C ILE A 488 17.35 2.77 -14.63
N ASP A 489 17.87 2.48 -15.82
CA ASP A 489 17.74 1.18 -16.45
C ASP A 489 18.88 0.98 -17.47
N ALA A 490 19.33 -0.25 -17.65
CA ALA A 490 20.29 -0.60 -18.67
C ALA A 490 20.20 -2.07 -19.04
N ASP A 491 20.20 -2.34 -20.34
CA ASP A 491 20.12 -3.70 -20.86
C ASP A 491 21.24 -3.99 -21.87
N ILE A 492 21.52 -5.27 -22.05
CA ILE A 492 22.56 -5.77 -22.92
C ILE A 492 22.13 -7.07 -23.61
N GLU A 493 22.03 -6.99 -24.93
CA GLU A 493 21.91 -8.18 -25.77
C GLU A 493 23.04 -8.20 -26.82
N HIS A 494 23.62 -9.39 -26.99
CA HIS A 494 24.85 -9.61 -27.75
C HIS A 494 26.04 -8.73 -27.30
N ASN A 495 26.35 -7.66 -28.03
CA ASN A 495 27.49 -6.75 -27.78
C ASN A 495 27.05 -5.28 -27.69
N ALA A 496 25.74 -5.01 -27.78
CA ALA A 496 25.19 -3.67 -27.67
C ALA A 496 24.67 -3.48 -26.25
N ILE A 497 25.05 -2.37 -25.62
CA ILE A 497 24.50 -1.96 -24.32
C ILE A 497 23.65 -0.73 -24.57
N ILE A 498 22.44 -0.73 -24.04
CA ILE A 498 21.57 0.44 -23.97
C ILE A 498 21.47 0.88 -22.51
N ILE A 499 21.53 2.18 -22.28
CA ILE A 499 21.48 2.78 -20.94
C ILE A 499 20.45 3.90 -20.98
N LEU A 500 19.56 3.92 -20.00
CA LEU A 500 18.62 4.99 -19.75
C LEU A 500 19.01 5.75 -18.49
N LEU A 501 19.09 7.07 -18.62
CA LEU A 501 19.42 7.97 -17.51
C LEU A 501 18.17 8.62 -16.90
N GLU A 502 18.26 9.06 -15.66
CA GLU A 502 17.25 9.88 -14.96
C GLU A 502 16.87 11.15 -15.73
N SER A 503 17.79 11.66 -16.57
CA SER A 503 17.54 12.80 -17.46
C SER A 503 16.60 12.48 -18.62
N GLY A 504 16.26 11.20 -18.84
CA GLY A 504 15.59 10.69 -20.03
C GLY A 504 16.51 10.47 -21.23
N GLU A 505 17.82 10.73 -21.10
CA GLU A 505 18.80 10.48 -22.15
C GLU A 505 19.03 8.96 -22.32
N ILE A 506 19.04 8.51 -23.58
CA ILE A 506 19.34 7.12 -23.96
C ILE A 506 20.74 7.08 -24.58
N LEU A 507 21.60 6.23 -24.05
CA LEU A 507 22.95 6.01 -24.52
C LEU A 507 23.10 4.61 -25.09
N THR A 508 23.76 4.49 -26.25
CA THR A 508 24.16 3.20 -26.80
C THR A 508 25.69 3.07 -26.77
N ALA A 509 26.21 1.99 -26.19
CA ALA A 509 27.65 1.74 -26.09
C ALA A 509 28.07 0.45 -26.81
N LEU A 510 29.25 0.51 -27.48
CA LEU A 510 30.06 -0.59 -28.05
C LEU A 510 29.67 -1.12 -29.46
N ASP A 511 30.61 -1.88 -30.07
CA ASP A 511 30.66 -2.27 -31.49
C ASP A 511 29.38 -2.98 -32.01
N VAL A 512 28.78 -2.36 -33.03
CA VAL A 512 27.71 -2.91 -33.87
C VAL A 512 28.28 -4.05 -34.75
N PRO A 513 27.57 -5.17 -34.98
CA PRO A 513 28.11 -6.30 -35.77
C PRO A 513 28.58 -5.89 -37.17
N ALA A 514 29.64 -6.52 -37.68
CA ALA A 514 30.23 -6.22 -39.00
C ALA A 514 29.25 -6.40 -40.19
N GLU A 515 28.18 -7.16 -40.01
CA GLU A 515 27.11 -7.31 -41.01
C GLU A 515 26.19 -6.07 -41.04
N VAL A 516 26.03 -5.40 -39.90
CA VAL A 516 25.26 -4.16 -39.72
C VAL A 516 26.10 -2.91 -40.06
N GLU A 517 27.43 -2.97 -39.99
CA GLU A 517 28.34 -1.90 -40.49
C GLU A 517 28.10 -1.53 -41.97
N THR A 518 27.50 -2.44 -42.77
CA THR A 518 27.15 -2.14 -44.17
C THR A 518 25.92 -1.24 -44.33
N ILE A 519 25.16 -1.03 -43.25
CA ILE A 519 23.93 -0.22 -43.19
C ILE A 519 24.20 1.14 -42.50
N THR A 520 25.22 1.24 -41.64
CA THR A 520 25.46 2.40 -40.75
C THR A 520 26.31 3.53 -41.32
N SER A 521 26.52 3.61 -42.65
CA SER A 521 27.21 4.78 -43.20
C SER A 521 26.34 6.05 -43.10
N GLY A 522 26.37 6.73 -41.95
CA GLY A 522 25.69 8.01 -41.76
C GLY A 522 25.45 8.52 -40.33
N TRP A 523 25.74 7.78 -39.27
CA TRP A 523 25.21 8.13 -37.93
C TRP A 523 26.24 8.77 -37.00
N SER A 524 25.96 10.00 -36.55
CA SER A 524 26.64 10.68 -35.44
C SER A 524 25.62 11.43 -34.58
N ASN A 525 25.50 11.02 -33.32
CA ASN A 525 24.82 11.63 -32.16
C ASN A 525 23.30 11.91 -32.26
N CYS A 526 22.63 11.64 -31.13
CA CYS A 526 21.19 11.74 -30.82
C CYS A 526 20.49 13.01 -31.31
N ASP A 527 19.18 12.91 -31.63
CA ASP A 527 18.10 13.64 -30.92
C ASP A 527 16.70 13.38 -31.56
N LEU A 528 15.70 13.14 -30.69
CA LEU A 528 14.27 12.96 -31.02
C LEU A 528 13.60 14.33 -31.24
N CYS A 529 12.85 14.52 -32.35
CA CYS A 529 11.99 15.68 -32.58
C CYS A 529 10.73 15.30 -33.40
N LEU A 530 9.55 15.80 -33.00
CA LEU A 530 8.21 15.49 -33.53
C LEU A 530 7.87 16.09 -34.92
N ALA A 531 8.83 16.70 -35.62
CA ALA A 531 8.58 17.37 -36.90
C ALA A 531 9.62 16.95 -37.95
N ASP A 532 9.73 15.65 -38.15
CA ASP A 532 10.46 15.08 -39.27
C ASP A 532 9.58 15.14 -40.55
N ALA A 533 9.76 16.19 -41.34
CA ALA A 533 8.92 16.46 -42.51
C ALA A 533 9.22 15.56 -43.72
N ASP A 534 10.34 14.83 -43.73
CA ASP A 534 10.69 13.89 -44.79
C ASP A 534 10.79 12.41 -44.36
N GLY A 535 10.63 12.13 -43.06
CA GLY A 535 10.37 10.80 -42.51
C GLY A 535 11.63 9.95 -42.33
N ASP A 536 12.81 10.57 -42.21
CA ASP A 536 14.10 9.89 -42.06
C ASP A 536 14.67 9.85 -40.63
N GLY A 537 14.02 10.53 -39.69
CA GLY A 537 14.36 10.58 -38.27
C GLY A 537 15.50 11.55 -37.92
N ILE A 538 15.86 12.50 -38.79
CA ILE A 538 17.02 13.41 -38.59
C ILE A 538 16.68 14.89 -38.84
N CYS A 539 16.75 15.74 -37.80
CA CYS A 539 16.69 17.20 -37.98
C CYS A 539 18.03 17.78 -38.50
N ASN A 540 18.02 18.54 -39.60
CA ASN A 540 19.24 19.11 -40.21
C ASN A 540 19.16 20.63 -40.50
N GLU A 541 20.27 21.21 -41.00
CA GLU A 541 20.49 22.67 -41.12
C GLU A 541 19.50 23.41 -42.06
N ASP A 542 18.66 22.70 -42.82
CA ASP A 542 17.64 23.30 -43.68
C ASP A 542 16.33 23.68 -42.91
N GLU A 543 16.23 23.38 -41.60
CA GLU A 543 14.95 23.36 -40.87
C GLU A 543 14.80 24.36 -39.68
N GLY A 544 15.84 25.15 -39.37
CA GLY A 544 15.78 26.23 -38.37
C GLY A 544 16.04 25.80 -36.91
N PRO A 545 16.17 26.75 -35.96
CA PRO A 545 16.54 26.43 -34.57
C PRO A 545 15.37 25.81 -33.78
N CYS A 546 15.69 24.83 -32.92
CA CYS A 546 14.77 24.18 -32.00
C CYS A 546 14.03 25.21 -31.14
N ASN A 547 12.70 25.27 -31.26
CA ASN A 547 11.89 26.05 -30.34
C ASN A 547 11.57 25.22 -29.10
N GLU A 548 11.50 25.91 -27.96
CA GLU A 548 11.03 25.38 -26.68
C GLU A 548 9.72 24.58 -26.81
N ASN A 549 9.65 23.53 -26.00
CA ASN A 549 8.57 22.55 -25.89
C ASN A 549 7.17 23.18 -26.14
N PRO A 550 6.45 22.80 -27.22
CA PRO A 550 5.13 23.32 -27.48
C PRO A 550 4.01 22.44 -26.89
N ASP A 551 4.33 21.35 -26.18
CA ASP A 551 3.31 20.43 -25.69
C ASP A 551 3.09 20.56 -24.16
N PRO A 552 2.04 21.26 -23.72
CA PRO A 552 1.70 21.42 -22.31
C PRO A 552 1.15 20.14 -21.66
N CYS A 553 1.10 19.00 -22.37
CA CYS A 553 0.68 17.72 -21.81
C CYS A 553 1.80 16.99 -21.03
N LEU A 554 3.00 17.57 -20.98
CA LEU A 554 4.17 16.98 -20.34
C LEU A 554 4.46 17.68 -19.02
N CYS A 555 4.05 17.03 -17.93
CA CYS A 555 4.44 17.26 -16.55
C CYS A 555 3.83 18.51 -15.86
N ASP A 556 2.64 18.36 -15.26
CA ASP A 556 2.29 18.86 -13.92
C ASP A 556 0.94 18.27 -13.43
N ASP A 557 0.72 18.30 -12.12
CA ASP A 557 0.00 17.34 -11.26
C ASP A 557 -1.48 16.98 -11.53
N ILE A 558 -2.19 17.49 -12.53
CA ILE A 558 -3.54 16.99 -12.89
C ILE A 558 -3.74 17.03 -14.41
N VAL A 559 -3.87 15.86 -15.03
CA VAL A 559 -4.22 15.70 -16.45
C VAL A 559 -5.73 15.54 -16.61
N VAL A 560 -6.37 16.47 -17.32
CA VAL A 560 -7.80 16.42 -17.68
C VAL A 560 -7.90 16.20 -19.19
N TYR A 561 -8.30 14.99 -19.57
CA TYR A 561 -8.49 14.58 -20.95
C TYR A 561 -9.78 15.16 -21.55
N GLY A 562 -9.68 15.69 -22.77
CA GLY A 562 -10.82 16.16 -23.54
C GLY A 562 -10.40 16.91 -24.79
N CYS A 563 -11.35 17.43 -25.57
CA CYS A 563 -10.99 18.19 -26.77
C CYS A 563 -10.39 19.56 -26.41
N VAL A 564 -9.11 19.76 -26.75
CA VAL A 564 -8.34 20.98 -26.47
C VAL A 564 -8.42 22.04 -27.58
N ASP A 565 -9.07 21.75 -28.72
CA ASP A 565 -9.21 22.70 -29.84
C ASP A 565 -10.42 23.64 -29.66
N PRO A 566 -10.24 24.96 -29.48
CA PRO A 566 -11.33 25.93 -29.30
C PRO A 566 -12.27 26.07 -30.52
N GLU A 567 -11.87 25.57 -31.70
CA GLU A 567 -12.68 25.57 -32.92
C GLU A 567 -13.57 24.31 -33.05
N ALA A 568 -13.35 23.32 -32.20
CA ALA A 568 -14.15 22.10 -32.14
C ALA A 568 -15.44 22.26 -31.32
N CYS A 569 -16.44 21.48 -31.69
CA CYS A 569 -17.80 21.50 -31.16
C CYS A 569 -17.92 21.02 -29.71
N ASN A 570 -16.99 20.20 -29.26
CA ASN A 570 -16.92 19.64 -27.91
C ASN A 570 -15.66 20.11 -27.18
N TYR A 571 -15.15 21.30 -27.53
CA TYR A 571 -14.07 21.95 -26.80
C TYR A 571 -14.36 22.00 -25.29
N ALA A 572 -13.43 21.50 -24.49
CA ALA A 572 -13.49 21.53 -23.04
C ALA A 572 -12.42 22.51 -22.51
N SER A 573 -12.86 23.60 -21.87
CA SER A 573 -11.94 24.63 -21.37
C SER A 573 -11.08 24.18 -20.19
N GLU A 574 -11.49 23.11 -19.52
CA GLU A 574 -10.77 22.46 -18.41
C GLU A 574 -9.79 21.39 -18.92
N ALA A 575 -9.93 20.94 -20.18
CA ALA A 575 -9.07 19.92 -20.75
C ALA A 575 -7.70 20.52 -21.08
N ASN A 576 -6.65 19.93 -20.52
CA ASN A 576 -5.26 20.29 -20.78
C ASN A 576 -4.54 19.24 -21.62
N CYS A 577 -5.18 18.11 -21.92
CA CYS A 577 -4.65 17.04 -22.75
C CYS A 577 -5.68 16.56 -23.79
N GLY A 578 -5.28 16.50 -25.06
CA GLY A 578 -6.14 16.12 -26.18
C GLY A 578 -6.35 14.61 -26.25
N ASP A 579 -7.60 14.15 -26.20
CA ASP A 579 -7.98 12.73 -26.26
C ASP A 579 -8.48 12.28 -27.65
N GLU A 580 -8.14 13.05 -28.70
CA GLU A 580 -8.65 12.91 -30.07
C GLU A 580 -10.18 12.99 -30.22
N SER A 581 -10.91 13.38 -29.17
CA SER A 581 -12.37 13.48 -29.21
C SER A 581 -12.89 14.70 -29.98
N CYS A 582 -12.03 15.58 -30.50
CA CYS A 582 -12.43 16.83 -31.14
C CYS A 582 -13.33 16.64 -32.37
N ILE A 583 -14.57 17.11 -32.26
CA ILE A 583 -15.58 17.07 -33.32
C ILE A 583 -15.63 18.42 -34.02
N TYR A 584 -15.46 18.48 -35.34
CA TYR A 584 -15.49 19.73 -36.12
C TYR A 584 -16.80 19.93 -36.88
N PRO A 585 -17.19 21.18 -37.19
CA PRO A 585 -18.38 21.45 -37.98
C PRO A 585 -18.25 20.88 -39.42
N PRO A 586 -19.36 20.41 -40.05
CA PRO A 586 -19.32 19.86 -41.40
C PRO A 586 -18.80 20.85 -42.45
N LEU A 587 -18.11 20.33 -43.47
CA LEU A 587 -17.54 21.08 -44.60
C LEU A 587 -18.54 22.09 -45.19
N GLY A 588 -18.33 23.38 -44.91
CA GLY A 588 -19.12 24.50 -45.42
C GLY A 588 -19.87 25.33 -44.37
N LEU A 589 -19.73 25.03 -43.07
CA LEU A 589 -20.32 25.80 -41.96
C LEU A 589 -19.25 26.44 -41.07
N SER A 590 -19.60 27.57 -40.44
CA SER A 590 -18.67 28.42 -39.68
C SER A 590 -18.55 28.07 -38.20
N ASN A 591 -19.50 27.36 -37.60
CA ASN A 591 -19.45 26.89 -36.21
C ASN A 591 -20.50 25.78 -35.98
N CYS A 592 -20.42 25.14 -34.81
CA CYS A 592 -21.24 23.99 -34.41
C CYS A 592 -22.67 24.34 -33.99
N TYR A 593 -22.95 25.61 -33.76
CA TYR A 593 -24.26 26.11 -33.30
C TYR A 593 -25.22 26.46 -34.45
N ASP A 594 -24.75 26.41 -35.70
CA ASP A 594 -25.58 26.70 -36.88
C ASP A 594 -26.50 25.52 -37.30
N GLY A 595 -26.36 24.34 -36.67
CA GLY A 595 -27.18 23.13 -36.93
C GLY A 595 -28.64 23.22 -36.42
N GLU A 596 -28.90 24.09 -35.43
CA GLU A 596 -30.24 24.29 -34.84
C GLU A 596 -31.28 24.81 -35.86
N THR A 597 -30.82 25.45 -36.93
CA THR A 597 -31.69 26.04 -37.95
C THR A 597 -32.34 25.05 -38.93
N PHE A 598 -32.01 23.75 -38.86
CA PHE A 598 -32.43 22.73 -39.84
C PHE A 598 -33.37 21.63 -39.31
N CYS A 599 -33.51 21.44 -38.00
CA CYS A 599 -34.42 20.43 -37.48
C CYS A 599 -35.87 20.95 -37.48
N GLY A 600 -36.79 20.12 -38.01
CA GLY A 600 -38.22 20.45 -38.05
C GLY A 600 -38.85 20.43 -36.65
N GLU A 601 -40.04 21.00 -36.50
CA GLU A 601 -40.81 20.94 -35.25
C GLU A 601 -40.85 19.51 -34.69
N GLY A 602 -40.39 19.33 -33.45
CA GLY A 602 -40.38 18.05 -32.74
C GLY A 602 -39.09 17.24 -32.86
N THR A 603 -38.01 17.80 -33.40
CA THR A 603 -36.69 17.14 -33.48
C THR A 603 -35.57 18.08 -33.04
N ILE A 604 -34.52 17.54 -32.41
CA ILE A 604 -33.29 18.26 -32.05
C ILE A 604 -32.10 17.64 -32.80
N TRP A 605 -31.06 18.43 -33.06
CA TRP A 605 -29.85 17.95 -33.71
C TRP A 605 -29.00 17.15 -32.71
N ASP A 606 -28.71 15.90 -33.02
CA ASP A 606 -27.78 15.06 -32.26
C ASP A 606 -26.38 15.18 -32.89
N ALA A 607 -25.45 15.79 -32.15
CA ALA A 607 -24.09 16.06 -32.61
C ALA A 607 -23.26 14.78 -32.77
N SER A 608 -23.55 13.73 -32.00
CA SER A 608 -22.85 12.44 -32.03
C SER A 608 -23.30 11.58 -33.22
N LEU A 609 -24.60 11.62 -33.54
CA LEU A 609 -25.19 10.84 -34.64
C LEU A 609 -25.26 11.61 -35.97
N GLN A 610 -24.92 12.90 -35.96
CA GLN A 610 -25.00 13.79 -37.13
C GLN A 610 -26.40 13.77 -37.80
N THR A 611 -27.47 13.71 -37.01
CA THR A 611 -28.86 13.64 -37.52
C THR A 611 -29.86 14.33 -36.58
N CYS A 612 -31.01 14.75 -37.10
CA CYS A 612 -32.11 15.22 -36.25
C CYS A 612 -32.80 14.01 -35.60
N VAL A 613 -32.80 13.96 -34.27
CA VAL A 613 -33.47 12.92 -33.47
C VAL A 613 -34.74 13.48 -32.83
N ALA A 614 -35.70 12.60 -32.54
CA ALA A 614 -36.89 12.99 -31.80
C ALA A 614 -36.51 13.29 -30.35
N PHE A 615 -36.98 14.41 -29.83
CA PHE A 615 -36.78 14.80 -28.42
C PHE A 615 -37.66 13.91 -27.53
N ASP A 616 -37.07 13.11 -26.64
CA ASP A 616 -37.83 12.25 -25.71
C ASP A 616 -37.11 12.07 -24.36
N ASP A 617 -36.91 13.17 -23.62
CA ASP A 617 -36.78 13.08 -22.15
C ASP A 617 -38.20 13.08 -21.57
N CYS A 618 -38.73 11.91 -21.27
CA CYS A 618 -39.99 11.80 -20.55
C CYS A 618 -39.67 11.84 -19.05
N PRO A 619 -39.98 12.94 -18.30
CA PRO A 619 -39.57 13.09 -16.90
C PRO A 619 -40.24 12.10 -15.93
N ALA A 620 -41.05 11.18 -16.45
CA ALA A 620 -41.77 10.16 -15.71
C ALA A 620 -41.18 8.75 -15.91
N ASP A 621 -40.14 8.59 -16.74
CA ASP A 621 -39.31 7.39 -16.81
C ASP A 621 -38.17 7.56 -15.82
N LEU A 622 -38.32 6.95 -14.64
CA LEU A 622 -37.41 7.14 -13.51
C LEU A 622 -36.34 6.07 -13.42
N ASN A 623 -36.49 4.99 -14.17
CA ASN A 623 -35.49 3.92 -14.26
C ASN A 623 -34.63 4.00 -15.53
N GLY A 624 -34.92 4.93 -16.44
CA GLY A 624 -34.12 5.22 -17.63
C GLY A 624 -34.20 4.13 -18.70
N ASN A 625 -35.27 3.33 -18.70
CA ASN A 625 -35.43 2.24 -19.66
C ASN A 625 -36.15 2.65 -20.96
N GLY A 626 -36.54 3.92 -21.09
CA GLY A 626 -37.22 4.50 -22.23
C GLY A 626 -38.73 4.29 -22.24
N LEU A 627 -39.34 3.81 -21.15
CA LEU A 627 -40.78 3.55 -21.03
C LEU A 627 -41.33 4.08 -19.71
N VAL A 628 -42.51 4.71 -19.73
CA VAL A 628 -43.22 5.10 -18.50
C VAL A 628 -44.19 3.99 -18.11
N GLU A 629 -43.84 3.19 -17.11
CA GLU A 629 -44.58 2.00 -16.71
C GLU A 629 -44.72 1.86 -15.18
N VAL A 630 -45.21 0.70 -14.71
CA VAL A 630 -45.53 0.52 -13.28
C VAL A 630 -44.28 0.53 -12.40
N SER A 631 -43.12 0.13 -12.94
CA SER A 631 -41.84 0.19 -12.23
C SER A 631 -41.44 1.63 -11.90
N ASP A 632 -41.69 2.61 -12.78
CA ASP A 632 -41.43 4.03 -12.50
C ASP A 632 -42.34 4.57 -11.41
N LEU A 633 -43.62 4.16 -11.41
CA LEU A 633 -44.53 4.53 -10.34
C LEU A 633 -44.11 3.94 -8.99
N LEU A 634 -43.51 2.75 -8.97
CA LEU A 634 -42.99 2.13 -7.76
C LEU A 634 -41.76 2.88 -7.22
N LEU A 635 -40.91 3.43 -8.09
CA LEU A 635 -39.80 4.30 -7.68
C LEU A 635 -40.30 5.59 -7.00
N VAL A 636 -41.29 6.27 -7.58
CA VAL A 636 -41.91 7.45 -6.93
C VAL A 636 -42.48 7.10 -5.56
N LEU A 637 -43.14 5.94 -5.44
CA LEU A 637 -43.76 5.51 -4.19
C LEU A 637 -42.73 5.04 -3.15
N ALA A 638 -41.57 4.54 -3.59
CA ALA A 638 -40.46 4.18 -2.71
C ALA A 638 -39.81 5.41 -2.07
N ASP A 639 -39.66 6.49 -2.85
CA ASP A 639 -39.00 7.72 -2.40
C ASP A 639 -39.98 8.75 -1.79
N PHE A 640 -41.28 8.47 -1.81
CA PHE A 640 -42.28 9.40 -1.28
C PHE A 640 -42.18 9.53 0.24
N GLY A 641 -41.42 10.54 0.69
CA GLY A 641 -41.27 10.91 2.10
C GLY A 641 -39.84 10.83 2.64
N THR A 642 -38.84 10.58 1.80
CA THR A 642 -37.41 10.63 2.17
C THR A 642 -36.89 12.07 2.20
N GLU A 643 -36.03 12.41 3.18
CA GLU A 643 -35.35 13.72 3.24
C GLU A 643 -34.01 13.65 2.48
N CYS A 644 -33.71 14.63 1.62
CA CYS A 644 -32.44 14.72 0.88
C CYS A 644 -31.30 15.18 1.81
N PRO A 645 -30.12 14.51 1.82
CA PRO A 645 -28.94 15.01 2.54
C PRO A 645 -28.25 16.18 1.79
N PRO A 646 -27.60 17.12 2.50
CA PRO A 646 -26.83 18.21 1.88
C PRO A 646 -25.47 17.72 1.37
N GLU A 647 -24.98 18.30 0.26
CA GLU A 647 -23.65 18.07 -0.30
C GLU A 647 -22.54 18.42 0.70
N VAL A 648 -21.52 17.55 0.80
CA VAL A 648 -20.33 17.74 1.63
C VAL A 648 -19.34 18.65 0.88
N ALA A 649 -18.89 19.72 1.52
CA ALA A 649 -17.87 20.61 0.95
C ALA A 649 -16.51 19.90 0.89
N GLU A 650 -15.78 20.08 -0.22
CA GLU A 650 -14.38 19.63 -0.36
C GLU A 650 -13.48 20.35 0.65
N TRP A 651 -12.55 19.62 1.26
CA TRP A 651 -11.59 20.13 2.25
C TRP A 651 -10.62 21.13 1.62
N THR A 652 -10.35 22.25 2.30
CA THR A 652 -9.44 23.29 1.82
C THR A 652 -8.36 23.62 2.86
N CYS A 653 -7.19 24.09 2.42
CA CYS A 653 -6.15 24.51 3.36
C CYS A 653 -6.66 25.62 4.30
N GLY A 654 -6.50 25.43 5.61
CA GLY A 654 -7.16 26.20 6.67
C GLY A 654 -8.23 25.40 7.43
N ASP A 655 -8.76 24.32 6.84
CA ASP A 655 -9.56 23.31 7.55
C ASP A 655 -8.62 22.38 8.34
N PRO A 656 -9.04 21.91 9.54
CA PRO A 656 -8.24 20.99 10.34
C PRO A 656 -8.09 19.63 9.65
N VAL A 657 -6.98 18.94 9.92
CA VAL A 657 -6.71 17.58 9.46
C VAL A 657 -6.73 16.64 10.65
N SER A 658 -7.63 15.67 10.65
CA SER A 658 -7.66 14.60 11.66
C SER A 658 -6.64 13.52 11.28
N TYR A 659 -5.64 13.28 12.13
CA TYR A 659 -4.61 12.26 11.91
C TYR A 659 -4.20 11.60 13.23
N HIS A 660 -4.25 10.26 13.27
CA HIS A 660 -3.95 9.43 14.44
C HIS A 660 -4.58 9.92 15.75
N GLY A 661 -5.86 10.28 15.70
CA GLY A 661 -6.64 10.69 16.87
C GLY A 661 -6.45 12.15 17.31
N TYR A 662 -5.73 12.97 16.53
CA TYR A 662 -5.57 14.40 16.77
C TYR A 662 -6.06 15.23 15.59
N ASP A 663 -6.74 16.34 15.89
CA ASP A 663 -7.07 17.36 14.89
C ASP A 663 -5.94 18.39 14.86
N TYR A 664 -5.26 18.49 13.72
CA TYR A 664 -4.20 19.46 13.48
C TYR A 664 -4.74 20.65 12.72
N ALA A 665 -4.55 21.85 13.27
CA ALA A 665 -4.79 23.07 12.49
C ALA A 665 -3.80 23.15 11.32
N THR A 666 -4.25 23.72 10.20
CA THR A 666 -3.42 23.93 9.00
C THR A 666 -3.30 25.41 8.67
N ALA A 667 -2.21 25.78 8.02
CA ALA A 667 -1.88 27.16 7.66
C ALA A 667 -1.39 27.22 6.21
N GLN A 668 -2.05 28.04 5.39
CA GLN A 668 -1.64 28.25 4.01
C GLN A 668 -0.52 29.28 3.92
N ILE A 669 0.61 28.90 3.34
CA ILE A 669 1.78 29.76 3.14
C ILE A 669 2.24 29.61 1.69
N GLY A 670 1.90 30.60 0.86
CA GLY A 670 2.02 30.45 -0.58
C GLY A 670 1.03 29.44 -1.12
N GLU A 671 1.50 28.52 -1.96
CA GLU A 671 0.69 27.42 -2.50
C GLU A 671 0.63 26.25 -1.52
N GLN A 672 1.57 26.19 -0.58
CA GLN A 672 1.74 25.10 0.36
C GLN A 672 0.82 25.19 1.59
N CYS A 673 0.40 24.02 2.07
CA CYS A 673 -0.34 23.85 3.31
C CYS A 673 0.55 23.25 4.40
N TRP A 674 0.73 23.97 5.50
CA TRP A 674 1.59 23.57 6.62
C TRP A 674 0.75 23.17 7.83
N PHE A 675 1.20 22.17 8.58
CA PHE A 675 0.68 21.98 9.94
C PHE A 675 1.00 23.21 10.79
N ALA A 676 -0.03 23.79 11.40
CA ALA A 676 0.09 24.89 12.36
C ALA A 676 0.46 24.39 13.78
N GLU A 677 0.50 23.07 13.99
CA GLU A 677 0.92 22.45 15.25
C GLU A 677 2.01 21.41 15.06
N ASN A 678 2.79 21.14 16.11
CA ASN A 678 3.80 20.09 16.08
C ASN A 678 3.12 18.71 16.07
N LEU A 679 3.68 17.77 15.31
CA LEU A 679 3.15 16.41 15.20
C LEU A 679 3.10 15.71 16.57
N ARG A 680 2.03 14.94 16.81
CA ARG A 680 1.75 14.20 18.06
C ARG A 680 1.59 12.70 17.86
N THR A 681 1.94 12.18 16.68
CA THR A 681 1.81 10.75 16.39
C THR A 681 2.84 9.90 17.14
N THR A 682 2.41 8.75 17.65
CA THR A 682 3.29 7.74 18.26
C THR A 682 3.53 6.54 17.35
N GLN A 683 3.08 6.60 16.10
CA GLN A 683 3.19 5.55 15.10
C GLN A 683 3.40 6.16 13.70
N PHE A 684 3.98 5.39 12.79
CA PHE A 684 4.06 5.71 11.37
C PHE A 684 2.69 5.59 10.70
N ARG A 685 2.53 6.13 9.48
CA ARG A 685 1.27 6.11 8.71
C ARG A 685 0.73 4.68 8.51
N ASN A 686 1.62 3.70 8.39
CA ASN A 686 1.28 2.28 8.26
C ASN A 686 0.93 1.59 9.60
N GLY A 687 0.75 2.36 10.68
CA GLY A 687 0.40 1.84 12.00
C GLY A 687 1.57 1.28 12.81
N ILE A 688 2.78 1.17 12.24
CA ILE A 688 3.95 0.68 12.98
C ILE A 688 4.26 1.65 14.14
N PRO A 689 4.26 1.19 15.41
CA PRO A 689 4.56 2.04 16.55
C PRO A 689 5.99 2.58 16.49
N ILE A 690 6.16 3.87 16.77
CA ILE A 690 7.47 4.49 16.97
C ILE A 690 7.84 4.28 18.45
N THR A 691 9.09 3.95 18.73
CA THR A 691 9.48 3.57 20.09
C THR A 691 9.45 4.78 21.03
N HIS A 692 8.81 4.65 22.19
CA HIS A 692 8.86 5.69 23.23
C HIS A 692 10.21 5.66 23.96
N LEU A 693 11.04 6.67 23.73
CA LEU A 693 12.41 6.77 24.24
C LEU A 693 12.57 7.93 25.24
N GLN A 694 11.87 7.89 26.36
CA GLN A 694 11.92 8.99 27.34
C GLN A 694 13.28 9.12 28.07
N ASN A 695 13.93 8.01 28.38
CA ASN A 695 15.15 8.00 29.20
C ASN A 695 16.39 8.44 28.40
N VAL A 696 17.35 9.08 29.07
CA VAL A 696 18.62 9.53 28.46
C VAL A 696 19.40 8.35 27.86
N GLU A 697 19.61 7.30 28.66
CA GLU A 697 20.36 6.10 28.25
C GLU A 697 19.73 5.45 27.01
N ASN A 698 18.41 5.28 27.01
CA ASN A 698 17.69 4.65 25.89
C ASN A 698 17.68 5.51 24.61
N TRP A 699 17.84 6.83 24.71
CA TRP A 699 17.82 7.71 23.54
C TRP A 699 19.18 7.76 22.84
N VAL A 700 20.26 7.78 23.62
CA VAL A 700 21.63 7.87 23.09
C VAL A 700 22.08 6.53 22.50
N ASP A 701 21.67 5.41 23.09
CA ASP A 701 22.08 4.07 22.64
C ASP A 701 21.12 3.45 21.59
N SER A 702 20.19 4.23 21.03
CA SER A 702 19.13 3.73 20.15
C SER A 702 19.35 4.11 18.69
N ASP A 703 19.48 3.09 17.84
CA ASP A 703 19.54 3.24 16.38
C ASP A 703 18.19 2.92 15.71
N ILE A 704 17.09 3.25 16.39
CA ILE A 704 15.72 3.01 15.91
C ILE A 704 14.87 4.28 15.97
N PRO A 705 13.79 4.36 15.17
CA PRO A 705 12.84 5.46 15.24
C PRO A 705 12.25 5.63 16.64
N GLY A 706 12.37 6.85 17.17
CA GLY A 706 12.06 7.14 18.56
C GLY A 706 11.38 8.49 18.78
N TRP A 707 10.44 8.52 19.71
CA TRP A 707 9.77 9.75 20.16
C TRP A 707 9.86 9.92 21.67
N CYS A 708 9.79 11.16 22.13
CA CYS A 708 9.64 11.53 23.53
C CYS A 708 8.84 12.84 23.66
N TYR A 709 8.42 13.17 24.87
CA TYR A 709 7.93 14.50 25.21
C TYR A 709 8.93 15.19 26.15
N TYR A 710 8.85 16.51 26.23
CA TYR A 710 9.71 17.30 27.09
C TYR A 710 9.47 17.01 28.59
N GLU A 711 10.55 16.90 29.38
CA GLU A 711 10.61 16.74 30.86
C GLU A 711 9.38 16.10 31.57
N ASP A 712 9.33 14.76 31.76
CA ASP A 712 8.33 14.04 32.59
C ASP A 712 6.86 14.57 32.51
N ALA A 713 6.48 15.19 31.39
CA ALA A 713 5.34 16.09 31.37
C ALA A 713 4.02 15.39 31.03
N GLN A 714 2.97 15.91 31.67
CA GLN A 714 1.59 15.43 31.61
C GLN A 714 0.92 15.81 30.28
N ALA A 715 -0.29 15.30 30.03
CA ALA A 715 -1.08 15.50 28.80
C ALA A 715 -1.19 16.96 28.30
N GLN A 716 -1.08 17.94 29.19
CA GLN A 716 -1.19 19.37 28.85
C GLN A 716 0.05 19.94 28.12
N GLU A 717 1.24 19.37 28.33
CA GLU A 717 2.43 19.78 27.58
C GLU A 717 2.49 19.12 26.20
N LEU A 718 1.94 17.91 26.06
CA LEU A 718 1.72 17.26 24.76
C LEU A 718 0.79 18.09 23.86
N GLU A 719 -0.30 18.62 24.43
CA GLU A 719 -1.23 19.51 23.71
C GLU A 719 -0.54 20.82 23.29
N THR A 720 0.44 21.30 24.07
CA THR A 720 1.09 22.59 23.84
C THR A 720 2.30 22.51 22.91
N PHE A 721 3.17 21.51 23.06
CA PHE A 721 4.46 21.46 22.36
C PHE A 721 4.61 20.30 21.38
N GLY A 722 3.65 19.37 21.34
CA GLY A 722 3.73 18.15 20.54
C GLY A 722 4.84 17.21 21.01
N LEU A 723 5.28 16.33 20.12
CA LEU A 723 6.34 15.37 20.38
C LEU A 723 7.70 15.81 19.80
N ILE A 724 8.76 15.23 20.35
CA ILE A 724 10.14 15.35 19.89
C ILE A 724 10.56 13.98 19.36
N TYR A 725 11.02 13.93 18.12
CA TYR A 725 11.43 12.71 17.43
C TYR A 725 12.93 12.72 17.19
N ASN A 726 13.61 11.56 17.22
CA ASN A 726 14.98 11.45 16.71
C ASN A 726 14.97 11.47 15.16
N PHE A 727 16.12 11.63 14.50
CA PHE A 727 16.16 11.76 13.04
C PHE A 727 15.81 10.45 12.31
N PHE A 728 15.87 9.30 13.00
CA PHE A 728 15.54 8.01 12.40
C PHE A 728 14.10 7.91 11.88
N VAL A 729 13.18 8.79 12.30
CA VAL A 729 11.82 8.84 11.75
C VAL A 729 11.71 9.56 10.40
N VAL A 730 12.76 10.26 9.96
CA VAL A 730 12.67 11.24 8.86
C VAL A 730 12.60 10.58 7.48
N GLY A 731 13.16 9.38 7.33
CA GLY A 731 13.05 8.58 6.10
C GLY A 731 11.78 7.73 6.00
N ASP A 732 10.90 7.78 7.00
CA ASP A 732 9.70 6.95 7.10
C ASP A 732 8.42 7.80 6.93
N ASN A 733 7.33 7.18 6.48
CA ASN A 733 6.03 7.83 6.23
C ASN A 733 5.31 8.24 7.54
N ILE A 734 5.80 9.24 8.27
CA ILE A 734 5.22 9.64 9.58
C ILE A 734 4.05 10.65 9.45
N CYS A 735 4.00 11.44 8.38
CA CYS A 735 2.93 12.41 8.10
C CYS A 735 1.68 11.75 7.45
N PRO A 736 0.48 12.37 7.48
CA PRO A 736 -0.72 11.84 6.81
C PRO A 736 -0.54 11.59 5.31
N SER A 737 -1.44 10.82 4.68
CA SER A 737 -1.44 10.65 3.21
C SER A 737 -1.52 12.01 2.51
N ASP A 738 -0.70 12.20 1.47
CA ASP A 738 -0.47 13.47 0.77
C ASP A 738 0.23 14.57 1.60
N TRP A 739 0.80 14.23 2.75
CA TRP A 739 1.64 15.11 3.53
C TRP A 739 3.03 14.48 3.76
N HIS A 740 4.08 15.30 3.83
CA HIS A 740 5.46 14.87 4.07
C HIS A 740 6.20 15.76 5.08
N ILE A 741 7.37 15.30 5.53
CA ILE A 741 8.30 16.15 6.31
C ILE A 741 8.99 17.10 5.32
N PRO A 742 8.97 18.42 5.58
CA PRO A 742 9.52 19.36 4.63
C PRO A 742 11.01 19.20 4.44
N ASN A 743 11.45 19.30 3.19
CA ASN A 743 12.84 19.21 2.77
C ASN A 743 13.51 20.60 2.78
N PHE A 744 14.79 20.64 2.43
CA PHE A 744 15.57 21.87 2.42
C PHE A 744 15.06 22.90 1.40
N ALA A 745 14.64 22.45 0.23
CA ALA A 745 14.16 23.33 -0.83
C ALA A 745 12.89 24.05 -0.39
N GLU A 746 11.94 23.33 0.20
CA GLU A 746 10.67 23.85 0.71
C GLU A 746 10.84 24.86 1.85
N TRP A 747 11.94 24.78 2.61
CA TRP A 747 12.25 25.79 3.61
C TRP A 747 13.00 27.01 3.05
N PHE A 748 13.95 26.81 2.13
CA PHE A 748 15.00 27.81 1.86
C PHE A 748 15.27 28.16 0.40
N GLU A 749 14.89 27.32 -0.56
CA GLU A 749 15.16 27.55 -1.99
C GLU A 749 14.03 28.34 -2.68
N GLU A 750 14.17 28.58 -3.97
CA GLU A 750 13.19 29.32 -4.78
C GLU A 750 11.84 28.59 -4.76
N GLY A 751 10.75 29.31 -4.56
CA GLY A 751 9.42 28.72 -4.32
C GLY A 751 9.15 28.25 -2.88
N GLY A 752 10.19 27.98 -2.08
CA GLY A 752 10.05 27.58 -0.68
C GLY A 752 9.65 28.72 0.26
N LEU A 753 9.28 28.37 1.50
CA LEU A 753 8.73 29.26 2.53
C LEU A 753 9.56 30.56 2.70
N ARG A 754 10.89 30.47 2.78
CA ARG A 754 11.76 31.64 2.92
C ARG A 754 11.71 32.55 1.69
N SER A 755 11.84 32.00 0.48
CA SER A 755 11.84 32.79 -0.76
C SER A 755 10.48 33.45 -0.97
N TRP A 756 9.40 32.69 -0.76
CA TRP A 756 8.04 33.20 -0.87
C TRP A 756 7.76 34.38 0.06
N ILE A 757 8.18 34.28 1.34
CA ILE A 757 8.06 35.41 2.29
C ILE A 757 8.87 36.62 1.79
N ALA A 758 10.08 36.39 1.29
CA ALA A 758 10.96 37.46 0.80
C ALA A 758 10.34 38.26 -0.36
N GLU A 759 9.71 37.53 -1.28
CA GLU A 759 9.15 38.06 -2.52
C GLU A 759 7.85 38.81 -2.25
N ASN A 760 6.97 38.24 -1.42
CA ASN A 760 5.63 38.77 -1.18
C ASN A 760 5.57 39.80 -0.06
N TYR A 761 6.51 39.75 0.89
CA TYR A 761 6.57 40.64 2.04
C TYR A 761 7.98 41.24 2.22
N PRO A 762 8.48 42.04 1.26
CA PRO A 762 9.83 42.60 1.31
C PRO A 762 10.07 43.57 2.47
N GLU A 763 9.00 44.06 3.12
CA GLU A 763 9.07 44.85 4.36
C GLU A 763 9.32 44.02 5.62
N ILE A 764 9.09 42.71 5.52
CA ILE A 764 9.41 41.69 6.52
C ILE A 764 10.82 41.19 6.18
N ASP A 765 11.69 41.03 7.17
CA ASP A 765 13.05 40.53 6.93
C ASP A 765 12.95 39.16 6.19
N ILE A 766 13.70 38.97 5.10
CA ILE A 766 13.70 37.74 4.26
C ILE A 766 13.86 36.45 5.06
N ASN A 767 14.33 36.57 6.29
CA ASN A 767 14.61 35.48 7.20
C ASN A 767 13.53 35.27 8.27
N SER A 768 12.36 35.91 8.19
CA SER A 768 11.49 36.21 9.35
C SER A 768 10.89 35.02 10.11
N GLY A 769 11.71 34.32 10.88
CA GLY A 769 11.31 33.42 11.95
C GLY A 769 10.45 34.12 12.98
N GLY A 770 10.55 35.44 13.12
CA GLY A 770 9.57 36.26 13.83
C GLY A 770 8.13 36.04 13.36
N ALA A 771 7.90 36.03 12.05
CA ALA A 771 6.56 35.89 11.49
C ALA A 771 5.95 34.50 11.68
N LEU A 772 6.78 33.49 11.96
CA LEU A 772 6.35 32.10 12.19
C LEU A 772 6.10 31.78 13.67
N LYS A 773 6.54 32.62 14.61
CA LYS A 773 6.43 32.36 16.06
C LYS A 773 5.10 32.80 16.63
N THR A 774 4.58 32.04 17.61
CA THR A 774 3.45 32.48 18.45
C THR A 774 3.75 33.81 19.15
N ILE A 775 2.71 34.65 19.30
CA ILE A 775 2.83 36.01 19.84
C ILE A 775 2.94 36.00 21.36
N GLY A 776 3.76 36.90 21.90
CA GLY A 776 3.85 37.17 23.33
C GLY A 776 4.95 36.40 24.03
N THR A 777 4.95 36.43 25.36
CA THR A 777 6.01 35.82 26.18
C THR A 777 5.48 34.90 27.27
N SER A 778 4.30 34.32 27.05
CA SER A 778 3.74 33.28 27.94
C SER A 778 4.42 31.93 27.74
N GLU A 779 4.79 31.64 26.49
CA GLU A 779 5.49 30.41 26.08
C GLU A 779 6.94 30.74 25.72
N TRP A 780 7.16 31.71 24.83
CA TRP A 780 8.48 32.21 24.49
C TRP A 780 9.07 33.06 25.61
N LEU A 781 10.32 32.82 25.99
CA LEU A 781 11.06 33.70 26.88
C LEU A 781 11.35 35.04 26.21
N ALA A 782 11.30 36.12 26.99
CA ALA A 782 11.60 37.46 26.50
C ALA A 782 13.01 37.50 25.85
N PRO A 783 13.19 38.17 24.69
CA PRO A 783 12.29 39.19 24.15
C PRO A 783 11.20 38.69 23.18
N ASN A 784 11.24 37.43 22.73
CA ASN A 784 10.46 36.91 21.59
C ASN A 784 10.45 37.87 20.38
N GLU A 785 11.65 38.18 19.89
CA GLU A 785 11.89 39.26 18.94
C GLU A 785 11.17 39.03 17.60
N GLY A 786 10.44 40.05 17.14
CA GLY A 786 9.72 40.03 15.86
C GLY A 786 8.53 39.07 15.77
N ALA A 787 8.07 38.49 16.89
CA ALA A 787 6.97 37.52 16.88
C ALA A 787 5.62 38.15 16.47
N THR A 788 5.09 37.72 15.33
CA THR A 788 3.79 38.20 14.82
C THR A 788 2.81 37.09 14.46
N ASN A 789 3.26 35.84 14.36
CA ASN A 789 2.46 34.69 13.87
C ASN A 789 1.65 35.00 12.61
N GLN A 790 2.22 35.78 11.68
CA GLN A 790 1.48 36.38 10.58
C GLN A 790 0.91 35.36 9.58
N PHE A 791 1.51 34.19 9.51
CA PHE A 791 1.15 33.13 8.57
C PHE A 791 0.46 31.94 9.25
N ASP A 792 0.00 32.12 10.49
CA ASP A 792 -0.66 31.09 11.31
C ASP A 792 0.16 29.79 11.55
N PHE A 793 1.42 29.76 11.12
CA PHE A 793 2.37 28.67 11.36
C PHE A 793 2.48 28.27 12.84
N SER A 794 2.28 29.21 13.77
CA SER A 794 2.15 28.95 15.20
C SER A 794 3.32 28.16 15.78
N GLY A 795 4.55 28.59 15.46
CA GLY A 795 5.78 28.03 15.97
C GLY A 795 5.93 28.28 17.48
N ARG A 796 5.93 27.20 18.25
CA ARG A 796 6.02 27.20 19.72
C ARG A 796 7.41 26.72 20.16
N PRO A 797 7.95 27.24 21.27
CA PRO A 797 9.34 26.97 21.67
C PRO A 797 9.49 25.61 22.36
N SER A 798 9.27 24.53 21.61
CA SER A 798 9.34 23.13 22.07
C SER A 798 10.77 22.65 22.37
N GLY A 799 11.78 23.48 22.12
CA GLY A 799 13.17 23.12 22.36
C GLY A 799 13.60 21.95 21.48
N GLY A 800 14.49 21.11 22.00
CA GLY A 800 14.95 19.90 21.32
C GLY A 800 15.63 18.94 22.30
N ARG A 801 16.21 17.87 21.75
CA ARG A 801 16.97 16.89 22.53
C ARG A 801 18.34 16.66 21.91
N ASN A 802 19.40 16.84 22.69
CA ASN A 802 20.76 16.76 22.15
C ASN A 802 21.25 15.32 21.99
N LEU A 803 22.43 15.18 21.38
CA LEU A 803 23.14 13.90 21.20
C LEU A 803 23.56 13.24 22.52
N SER A 804 23.51 13.96 23.64
CA SER A 804 23.72 13.38 24.98
C SER A 804 22.40 12.96 25.64
N GLY A 805 21.28 13.02 24.91
CA GLY A 805 19.94 12.67 25.37
C GLY A 805 19.33 13.67 26.36
N GLU A 806 19.93 14.85 26.55
CA GLU A 806 19.42 15.90 27.43
C GLU A 806 18.48 16.83 26.65
N PHE A 807 17.40 17.28 27.29
CA PHE A 807 16.53 18.31 26.72
C PHE A 807 17.18 19.69 26.79
N LEU A 808 16.93 20.53 25.79
CA LEU A 808 17.48 21.89 25.68
C LEU A 808 16.47 22.91 25.18
N ASP A 809 16.74 24.16 25.52
CA ASP A 809 16.22 25.36 24.87
C ASP A 809 14.69 25.50 24.77
N VAL A 810 13.94 24.82 25.64
CA VAL A 810 12.50 25.07 25.78
C VAL A 810 12.24 26.49 26.26
N GLY A 811 11.23 27.11 25.66
CA GLY A 811 10.93 28.52 25.84
C GLY A 811 11.87 29.45 25.06
N THR A 812 13.04 29.00 24.60
CA THR A 812 13.99 29.84 23.85
C THR A 812 14.12 29.49 22.37
N GLU A 813 13.85 28.24 21.98
CA GLU A 813 13.98 27.75 20.61
C GLU A 813 12.85 26.79 20.23
N ALA A 814 12.52 26.75 18.93
CA ALA A 814 11.65 25.74 18.32
C ALA A 814 12.44 25.05 17.21
N ASN A 815 12.54 23.72 17.25
CA ASN A 815 13.35 22.95 16.31
C ASN A 815 12.46 22.00 15.50
N TYR A 816 12.67 21.95 14.17
CA TYR A 816 11.93 21.11 13.25
C TYR A 816 12.86 20.28 12.38
N HIS A 817 12.62 18.97 12.29
CA HIS A 817 13.35 18.11 11.35
C HIS A 817 13.11 18.52 9.90
N ILE A 818 14.13 18.30 9.06
CA ILE A 818 14.02 18.42 7.61
C ILE A 818 14.38 17.11 6.92
N ASN A 819 13.70 16.78 5.83
CA ASN A 819 13.87 15.51 5.11
C ASN A 819 15.08 15.46 4.16
N ASN A 820 16.25 15.91 4.63
CA ASN A 820 17.50 15.84 3.87
C ASN A 820 18.67 15.50 4.78
N THR A 821 19.63 14.75 4.24
CA THR A 821 20.99 14.65 4.80
C THR A 821 21.96 15.47 3.96
N PHE A 822 22.97 16.08 4.59
CA PHE A 822 24.01 16.83 3.88
C PHE A 822 25.40 16.25 4.17
N GLY A 823 26.29 16.29 3.18
CA GLY A 823 27.74 16.19 3.37
C GLY A 823 28.27 14.96 4.11
N GLY A 824 27.69 13.77 3.89
CA GLY A 824 28.13 12.52 4.53
C GLY A 824 27.13 11.90 5.50
N GLY A 825 25.84 12.25 5.40
CA GLY A 825 24.76 11.68 6.22
C GLY A 825 24.40 12.50 7.45
N GLU A 826 24.75 13.78 7.54
CA GLU A 826 24.42 14.59 8.73
C GLU A 826 22.91 14.91 8.80
N ALA A 827 22.32 14.75 9.99
CA ALA A 827 20.96 15.18 10.30
C ALA A 827 20.87 16.70 10.47
N HIS A 828 19.89 17.32 9.83
CA HIS A 828 19.66 18.76 9.91
C HIS A 828 18.27 19.08 10.46
N HIS A 829 18.17 20.27 11.06
CA HIS A 829 16.91 20.82 11.53
C HIS A 829 16.86 22.33 11.26
N VAL A 830 15.65 22.86 11.18
CA VAL A 830 15.36 24.30 11.17
C VAL A 830 15.07 24.75 12.59
N TYR A 831 15.56 25.94 12.96
CA TYR A 831 15.33 26.51 14.28
C TYR A 831 14.78 27.94 14.24
N LEU A 832 13.89 28.24 15.19
CA LEU A 832 13.40 29.58 15.52
C LEU A 832 13.96 30.00 16.88
N LYS A 833 14.48 31.22 17.04
CA LYS A 833 15.01 31.70 18.33
C LYS A 833 14.25 32.87 18.91
N HIS A 834 14.19 32.93 20.24
CA HIS A 834 13.51 34.00 20.96
C HIS A 834 14.20 35.37 20.86
N GLN A 835 15.52 35.40 20.60
CA GLN A 835 16.35 36.62 20.41
C GLN A 835 16.66 36.90 18.93
N SER A 836 15.91 36.30 18.02
CA SER A 836 16.13 36.43 16.58
C SER A 836 14.82 36.67 15.87
N THR A 837 14.84 37.58 14.90
CA THR A 837 13.82 37.66 13.87
C THR A 837 14.06 36.64 12.77
N VAL A 838 15.25 36.04 12.70
CA VAL A 838 15.71 35.12 11.67
C VAL A 838 15.52 33.65 12.07
N PHE A 839 15.03 32.82 11.16
CA PHE A 839 15.16 31.37 11.22
C PHE A 839 16.29 30.88 10.30
N ASP A 840 16.95 29.81 10.69
CA ASP A 840 18.06 29.23 9.92
C ASP A 840 18.12 27.72 10.15
N ARG A 841 18.99 27.03 9.41
CA ARG A 841 19.29 25.62 9.63
C ARG A 841 20.49 25.42 10.53
N ALA A 842 20.52 24.30 11.24
CA ALA A 842 21.69 23.80 11.93
C ALA A 842 21.89 22.30 11.66
N SER A 843 23.14 21.85 11.83
CA SER A 843 23.47 20.45 12.10
C SER A 843 24.12 20.40 13.48
N PRO A 844 23.83 19.37 14.30
CA PRO A 844 24.43 19.20 15.62
C PRO A 844 25.90 18.79 15.46
N TRP A 845 26.79 19.77 15.26
CA TRP A 845 28.21 19.54 14.98
C TRP A 845 28.98 19.05 16.23
N GLN A 846 29.63 17.89 16.13
CA GLN A 846 30.60 17.39 17.11
C GLN A 846 31.87 16.80 16.44
N GLY A 847 32.51 17.53 15.52
CA GLY A 847 33.71 17.03 14.83
C GLY A 847 33.42 15.81 13.96
N ASP A 848 34.37 14.88 13.82
CA ASP A 848 34.28 13.70 12.94
C ASP A 848 33.33 12.57 13.45
N SER A 849 32.28 12.90 14.22
CA SER A 849 31.34 11.89 14.75
C SER A 849 30.12 11.69 13.83
N PRO A 850 29.82 10.46 13.38
CA PRO A 850 28.71 10.16 12.47
C PRO A 850 27.33 10.11 13.16
N GLU A 851 27.22 10.29 14.47
CA GLU A 851 26.01 10.03 15.28
C GLU A 851 25.06 11.25 15.38
N THR A 852 24.86 12.00 14.30
CA THR A 852 23.94 13.16 14.32
C THR A 852 22.46 12.75 14.35
N TRP A 853 22.15 11.49 14.05
CA TRP A 853 20.79 10.97 13.90
C TRP A 853 20.02 10.85 15.22
N HIS A 854 20.73 10.85 16.36
CA HIS A 854 20.11 10.89 17.69
C HIS A 854 19.61 12.30 18.07
N TRP A 855 19.77 13.32 17.22
CA TRP A 855 19.23 14.64 17.52
C TRP A 855 17.71 14.65 17.50
N GLY A 856 17.11 15.23 18.54
CA GLY A 856 15.67 15.33 18.73
C GLY A 856 15.11 16.69 18.32
N ALA A 857 14.14 16.69 17.40
CA ALA A 857 13.37 17.86 17.01
C ALA A 857 11.90 17.51 16.79
N SER A 858 11.02 18.51 16.78
CA SER A 858 9.62 18.32 16.41
C SER A 858 9.46 18.16 14.90
N ILE A 859 8.27 17.75 14.44
CA ILE A 859 7.95 17.63 13.01
C ILE A 859 6.77 18.54 12.68
N ARG A 860 6.82 19.13 11.48
CA ARG A 860 5.75 19.90 10.85
C ARG A 860 5.47 19.26 9.51
N CYS A 861 4.28 18.69 9.33
CA CYS A 861 3.92 18.11 8.04
C CYS A 861 3.55 19.21 7.05
N LEU A 862 3.89 18.98 5.78
CA LEU A 862 3.64 19.86 4.64
C LEU A 862 2.83 19.09 3.60
N LYS A 863 1.92 19.77 2.91
CA LYS A 863 1.25 19.31 1.69
C LYS A 863 1.39 20.42 0.65
N ASP A 864 1.82 20.06 -0.55
CA ASP A 864 1.96 21.00 -1.67
C ASP A 864 0.62 21.36 -2.32
#